data_AF-A0A375AG49-F1
#
_entry.id   AF-A0A375AG49-F1
#
_cell.length_a   1.000
_cell.length_b   1.000
_cell.length_c   1.000
_cell.angle_alpha   90.00
_cell.angle_beta   90.00
_cell.angle_gamma   90.00
#
_symmetry.space_group_name_H-M   'P 1'
#
loop_
_entity.id
_entity.type
_entity.pdbx_description
1 polymer ?
#
loop_
_entity_poly.entity_id
_entity_poly.type
_entity_poly.pdbx_seq_one_letter_code
_entity_poly.pdbx_strand_id
1 'polypeptide(L)'
;MQKKSVMYRMYWHAAMLAASMLSATILASPALAAQTNQTAALPAGTIDQIRFGDSASEKDHSLTDASSQTLTGGLAEPARQLLPLSPAGMYGGSLTFTMKVDPQRRNYVSVKLWGDDDVNSAIGRLYLYVVKEGVEYQVGYRHEGDYMPLSVAHWHKPLPGRFFYSTTLLPYTMTKGRSTITLKIVSTGRLYPFGAGGPDAANPYQYAMNTPSRGVYRAYTHVDPFLDVSTEPQGREPSVAARISPGEEILGVNGSFRNAINNRITSLLASTPTTANLSGSDLRYLARAYSVAGLKSEQNPAVISQVVAGLDAYATQYYADNNTVKGWGGSFGVQGQAIYYLRDVLTPAILNASVSYGSGGTKTRRTAWADMLFASREFGRLQDRRTLTNQSMIASNSIYFANKGLLVLNDSRAFAEKTAQRYIREAVGLLPWTGNDLTDGGGRLPYGNAYYQVTDKGQTREWGYVGAGYGELQSYLAEYVRVTGSDDFCQQMVKMAKARAPFRRPAIDVVNGNNYRAMEAIGLLAWRGAHESDGNFAGYIAYVDSLNTNERAKGLRVAAASQDATLIGYAKQMLEDGQFFASLSGAESAFEALDVFADYQTIKTASDSGARLPMTDGQPDFAWTDEDNAIVALKKGDERLWLSAYWQAKAGTGINALARFHFSTPGYDQYGVLETTPLFRATTSYTRANMIDKPEQNQYVPPNAPNNAYAGEILPLGATPSDASGSDPFRGKADFYALRFGHYLMGINTSTRNSYPLKTPAGFNAAQDLVSQRTQSGTITVAPRSSVVLYLESTRDAAPVPATPLYLKAQTSAGVTTLSWSAASGATRYAVQRSGSEAGNYQTIATVTTNAYSDNVTAPSGGDYYRVVAVNDKGESYPSMWSHP
;
A
#
# COMPACT_ATOMS: atom_id res chain seq x y z
N MET A 1 -74.81 31.12 3.79
CA MET A 1 -75.78 31.87 4.64
C MET A 1 -75.00 32.67 5.68
N GLN A 2 -75.63 33.66 6.34
CA GLN A 2 -75.35 34.24 7.68
C GLN A 2 -73.87 34.38 8.15
N LYS A 3 -73.37 35.62 8.29
CA LYS A 3 -73.19 36.40 9.56
C LYS A 3 -71.89 36.05 10.32
N LYS A 4 -70.91 36.97 10.44
CA LYS A 4 -70.77 38.13 11.39
C LYS A 4 -70.26 37.70 12.79
N SER A 5 -69.39 38.44 13.51
CA SER A 5 -68.62 39.69 13.22
C SER A 5 -67.76 40.15 14.44
N VAL A 6 -66.88 41.16 14.25
CA VAL A 6 -66.45 42.19 15.25
C VAL A 6 -65.40 41.71 16.32
N MET A 7 -64.11 42.12 16.24
CA MET A 7 -63.42 43.30 16.88
C MET A 7 -62.97 43.03 18.36
N TYR A 8 -62.01 43.72 19.01
CA TYR A 8 -61.41 45.06 18.82
C TYR A 8 -60.07 45.28 19.60
N ARG A 9 -59.12 46.10 19.06
CA ARG A 9 -58.01 46.85 19.76
C ARG A 9 -56.92 46.02 20.50
N MET A 10 -55.73 46.55 20.89
CA MET A 10 -55.22 47.94 20.92
C MET A 10 -53.69 48.07 20.59
N TYR A 11 -53.21 49.31 20.42
CA TYR A 11 -51.83 49.76 20.09
C TYR A 11 -50.73 49.27 21.07
N TRP A 12 -49.40 49.30 20.82
CA TRP A 12 -48.48 49.96 19.83
C TRP A 12 -47.28 49.00 19.55
N HIS A 13 -46.15 49.26 18.84
CA HIS A 13 -45.50 50.37 18.10
C HIS A 13 -44.64 49.73 16.95
N ALA A 14 -44.44 50.32 15.76
CA ALA A 14 -43.28 51.13 15.29
C ALA A 14 -41.86 50.47 15.34
N ALA A 15 -41.04 50.45 14.26
CA ALA A 15 -41.29 50.83 12.86
C ALA A 15 -40.23 50.31 11.84
N MET A 16 -40.69 49.98 10.62
CA MET A 16 -39.97 50.08 9.32
C MET A 16 -38.75 49.15 9.06
N LEU A 17 -38.34 48.88 7.81
CA LEU A 17 -38.77 49.42 6.49
C LEU A 17 -38.96 48.30 5.43
N ALA A 18 -39.49 48.66 4.26
CA ALA A 18 -39.98 47.73 3.23
C ALA A 18 -38.89 47.19 2.27
N ALA A 19 -39.23 46.12 1.54
CA ALA A 19 -38.41 45.54 0.49
C ALA A 19 -39.17 45.45 -0.85
N SER A 20 -38.62 46.05 -1.91
CA SER A 20 -38.72 45.54 -3.30
C SER A 20 -37.83 46.32 -4.28
N MET A 21 -36.86 45.61 -4.88
CA MET A 21 -36.31 45.79 -6.24
C MET A 21 -35.97 47.22 -6.75
N LEU A 22 -34.66 47.46 -6.96
CA LEU A 22 -34.13 47.64 -8.33
C LEU A 22 -32.61 47.38 -8.37
N SER A 23 -32.05 47.22 -9.58
CA SER A 23 -30.66 46.81 -9.80
C SER A 23 -29.63 47.91 -9.50
N ALA A 24 -28.54 47.56 -8.82
CA ALA A 24 -27.32 48.37 -8.76
C ALA A 24 -26.08 47.47 -8.79
N THR A 25 -25.22 47.63 -9.79
CA THR A 25 -23.91 46.96 -9.88
C THR A 25 -22.94 47.59 -8.89
N ILE A 26 -22.71 46.93 -7.75
CA ILE A 26 -21.66 47.34 -6.80
C ILE A 26 -20.41 46.51 -7.07
N LEU A 27 -19.35 47.18 -7.53
CA LEU A 27 -17.99 46.63 -7.56
C LEU A 27 -17.50 46.45 -6.12
N ALA A 28 -17.70 45.25 -5.58
CA ALA A 28 -17.08 44.83 -4.32
C ALA A 28 -15.58 44.59 -4.56
N SER A 29 -14.79 45.66 -4.57
CA SER A 29 -13.33 45.58 -4.52
C SER A 29 -12.92 44.69 -3.34
N PRO A 30 -12.07 43.67 -3.53
CA PRO A 30 -11.56 42.90 -2.41
C PRO A 30 -10.71 43.85 -1.57
N ALA A 31 -11.19 44.20 -0.38
CA ALA A 31 -10.39 44.90 0.60
C ALA A 31 -9.24 43.98 0.99
N LEU A 32 -8.03 44.29 0.53
CA LEU A 32 -6.81 43.67 1.05
C LEU A 32 -6.68 44.11 2.51
N ALA A 33 -7.26 43.30 3.40
CA ALA A 33 -6.85 43.26 4.79
C ALA A 33 -5.39 42.79 4.80
N ALA A 34 -4.47 43.76 4.76
CA ALA A 34 -3.05 43.52 4.91
C ALA A 34 -2.82 42.95 6.31
N GLN A 35 -2.85 41.61 6.41
CA GLN A 35 -2.50 40.91 7.63
C GLN A 35 -1.08 41.33 8.01
N THR A 36 -0.96 41.99 9.15
CA THR A 36 0.33 42.42 9.68
C THR A 36 1.21 41.19 9.84
N ASN A 37 2.45 41.26 9.36
CA ASN A 37 3.44 40.19 9.48
C ASN A 37 3.88 40.02 10.95
N GLN A 38 2.99 39.52 11.80
CA GLN A 38 3.39 38.80 12.99
C GLN A 38 4.08 37.52 12.50
N THR A 39 5.33 37.34 12.93
CA THR A 39 6.06 36.08 12.75
C THR A 39 5.36 35.02 13.57
N ALA A 40 4.40 34.31 12.95
CA ALA A 40 3.77 33.14 13.53
C ALA A 40 4.84 32.20 14.09
N ALA A 41 4.65 31.74 15.33
CA ALA A 41 5.60 30.87 16.00
C ALA A 41 5.85 29.61 15.15
N LEU A 42 7.08 29.11 15.18
CA LEU A 42 7.44 27.88 14.48
C LEU A 42 6.55 26.71 14.97
N PRO A 43 6.19 25.75 14.09
CA PRO A 43 5.55 24.51 14.49
C PRO A 43 6.29 23.85 15.67
N ALA A 44 5.55 23.28 16.63
CA ALA A 44 6.12 22.86 17.90
C ALA A 44 7.33 21.91 17.71
N GLY A 45 8.47 22.24 18.33
CA GLY A 45 9.71 21.46 18.22
C GLY A 45 10.30 21.36 16.80
N THR A 46 10.06 22.36 15.97
CA THR A 46 10.90 22.70 14.81
C THR A 46 12.24 23.27 15.27
N ILE A 47 13.31 22.97 14.53
CA ILE A 47 14.67 23.49 14.75
C ILE A 47 14.93 24.68 13.84
N ASP A 48 14.52 24.59 12.57
CA ASP A 48 14.64 25.68 11.60
C ASP A 48 13.54 25.63 10.53
N GLN A 49 13.24 26.77 9.91
CA GLN A 49 12.25 26.87 8.83
C GLN A 49 12.67 27.90 7.77
N ILE A 50 12.79 27.45 6.52
CA ILE A 50 12.86 28.32 5.35
C ILE A 50 11.46 28.51 4.73
N ARG A 51 11.15 29.73 4.31
CA ARG A 51 9.98 30.08 3.49
C ARG A 51 10.47 30.40 2.08
N PHE A 52 10.05 29.61 1.10
CA PHE A 52 10.48 29.79 -0.28
C PHE A 52 9.68 30.93 -0.94
N GLY A 53 10.33 31.72 -1.78
CA GLY A 53 9.78 32.97 -2.34
C GLY A 53 9.75 34.16 -1.38
N ASP A 54 10.09 33.98 -0.11
CA ASP A 54 10.32 35.08 0.85
C ASP A 54 11.81 35.46 0.83
N SER A 55 12.12 36.64 0.27
CA SER A 55 13.51 37.05 0.02
C SER A 55 14.35 37.32 1.28
N ALA A 56 13.73 37.49 2.44
CA ALA A 56 14.44 37.57 3.71
C ALA A 56 14.77 36.15 4.22
N SER A 57 13.76 35.27 4.27
CA SER A 57 13.94 33.88 4.69
C SER A 57 14.91 33.11 3.79
N GLU A 58 14.82 33.28 2.47
CA GLU A 58 15.74 32.67 1.52
C GLU A 58 17.19 33.16 1.72
N LYS A 59 17.38 34.45 2.01
CA LYS A 59 18.71 35.04 2.28
C LYS A 59 19.30 34.51 3.59
N ASP A 60 18.51 34.42 4.65
CA ASP A 60 18.97 33.95 5.97
C ASP A 60 19.43 32.48 5.96
N HIS A 61 18.90 31.68 5.02
CA HIS A 61 19.30 30.29 4.79
C HIS A 61 20.34 30.13 3.67
N SER A 62 20.95 31.23 3.19
CA SER A 62 21.90 31.25 2.07
C SER A 62 21.40 30.53 0.80
N LEU A 63 20.11 30.69 0.47
CA LEU A 63 19.51 30.00 -0.67
C LEU A 63 20.13 30.48 -1.99
N THR A 64 20.44 29.50 -2.85
CA THR A 64 20.78 29.67 -4.26
C THR A 64 19.88 28.77 -5.09
N ASP A 65 19.46 29.22 -6.26
CA ASP A 65 18.61 28.45 -7.17
C ASP A 65 19.20 28.32 -8.57
N ALA A 66 18.74 27.30 -9.28
CA ALA A 66 19.05 27.10 -10.69
C ALA A 66 17.77 26.66 -11.41
N SER A 67 17.36 27.40 -12.44
CA SER A 67 16.09 27.21 -13.18
C SER A 67 14.87 27.13 -12.25
N SER A 68 14.65 28.16 -11.43
CA SER A 68 13.42 28.31 -10.63
C SER A 68 12.72 29.65 -10.89
N GLN A 69 11.48 29.75 -10.43
CA GLN A 69 10.75 31.03 -10.33
C GLN A 69 10.00 31.11 -8.99
N THR A 70 9.71 32.31 -8.52
CA THR A 70 8.77 32.52 -7.42
C THR A 70 7.32 32.45 -7.91
N LEU A 71 6.40 32.08 -7.02
CA LEU A 71 4.96 32.11 -7.27
C LEU A 71 4.18 32.56 -6.03
N THR A 72 2.97 33.05 -6.25
CA THR A 72 1.94 33.27 -5.22
C THR A 72 0.95 32.11 -5.33
N GLY A 73 1.02 31.15 -4.41
CA GLY A 73 0.37 29.84 -4.54
C GLY A 73 -0.89 29.69 -3.69
N GLY A 74 -1.08 28.48 -3.16
CA GLY A 74 -2.15 28.16 -2.21
C GLY A 74 -2.27 29.19 -1.09
N LEU A 75 -3.48 29.72 -0.89
CA LEU A 75 -3.80 30.78 0.08
C LEU A 75 -3.00 32.09 -0.09
N ALA A 76 -2.44 32.32 -1.28
CA ALA A 76 -1.47 33.38 -1.55
C ALA A 76 -0.17 33.30 -0.71
N GLU A 77 0.18 32.12 -0.17
CA GLU A 77 1.53 31.90 0.36
C GLU A 77 2.58 31.98 -0.77
N PRO A 78 3.77 32.54 -0.50
CA PRO A 78 4.88 32.49 -1.44
C PRO A 78 5.42 31.05 -1.55
N ALA A 79 5.92 30.70 -2.73
CA ALA A 79 6.63 29.45 -2.98
C ALA A 79 7.65 29.59 -4.12
N ARG A 80 8.50 28.57 -4.28
CA ARG A 80 9.37 28.39 -5.46
C ARG A 80 8.83 27.26 -6.35
N GLN A 81 8.87 27.46 -7.66
CA GLN A 81 8.61 26.45 -8.68
C GLN A 81 9.92 26.10 -9.38
N LEU A 82 10.15 24.81 -9.65
CA LEU A 82 11.34 24.34 -10.36
C LEU A 82 10.96 24.10 -11.82
N LEU A 83 11.75 24.67 -12.73
CA LEU A 83 11.47 24.71 -14.16
C LEU A 83 12.23 23.61 -14.90
N PRO A 84 11.79 23.22 -16.11
CA PRO A 84 12.64 22.51 -17.07
C PRO A 84 14.00 23.20 -17.27
N LEU A 85 15.01 22.42 -17.66
CA LEU A 85 16.25 22.96 -18.22
C LEU A 85 16.08 23.27 -19.72
N SER A 86 17.03 23.98 -20.30
CA SER A 86 17.09 24.26 -21.75
C SER A 86 18.42 23.77 -22.32
N PRO A 87 18.45 22.71 -23.16
CA PRO A 87 17.31 21.86 -23.54
C PRO A 87 16.76 21.04 -22.37
N ALA A 88 15.50 20.59 -22.49
CA ALA A 88 14.86 19.77 -21.47
C ALA A 88 15.49 18.37 -21.39
N GLY A 89 15.59 17.83 -20.17
CA GLY A 89 16.16 16.51 -19.89
C GLY A 89 15.51 15.87 -18.66
N MET A 90 16.05 14.76 -18.17
CA MET A 90 15.48 14.04 -17.01
C MET A 90 15.48 14.87 -15.70
N TYR A 91 16.42 15.81 -15.56
CA TYR A 91 16.52 16.77 -14.46
C TYR A 91 15.94 18.13 -14.87
N GLY A 92 15.26 18.79 -13.94
CA GLY A 92 14.87 20.20 -14.01
C GLY A 92 15.71 21.06 -13.06
N GLY A 93 15.13 22.15 -12.59
CA GLY A 93 15.73 23.07 -11.65
C GLY A 93 15.96 22.53 -10.23
N SER A 94 16.60 23.34 -9.40
CA SER A 94 16.92 23.02 -8.01
C SER A 94 17.04 24.25 -7.10
N LEU A 95 16.91 24.01 -5.78
CA LEU A 95 17.12 24.97 -4.69
C LEU A 95 18.18 24.39 -3.76
N THR A 96 19.25 25.13 -3.45
CA THR A 96 20.29 24.74 -2.49
C THR A 96 20.33 25.75 -1.36
N PHE A 97 20.17 25.29 -0.11
CA PHE A 97 19.99 26.13 1.08
C PHE A 97 20.55 25.45 2.34
N THR A 98 20.84 26.21 3.38
CA THR A 98 21.42 25.70 4.64
C THR A 98 20.43 25.85 5.79
N MET A 99 20.17 24.75 6.51
CA MET A 99 19.27 24.67 7.66
C MET A 99 20.05 24.32 8.94
N LYS A 100 19.58 24.78 10.11
CA LYS A 100 20.05 24.25 11.41
C LYS A 100 19.56 22.82 11.64
N VAL A 101 20.33 22.03 12.40
CA VAL A 101 20.03 20.64 12.78
C VAL A 101 20.53 20.34 14.20
N ASP A 102 19.94 19.33 14.83
CA ASP A 102 20.39 18.78 16.12
C ASP A 102 21.67 17.93 15.91
N PRO A 103 22.78 18.21 16.63
CA PRO A 103 24.04 17.47 16.49
C PRO A 103 24.05 16.10 17.20
N GLN A 104 23.04 15.77 18.02
CA GLN A 104 22.96 14.55 18.83
C GLN A 104 21.79 13.63 18.43
N ARG A 105 20.65 14.18 18.02
CA ARG A 105 19.49 13.42 17.55
C ARG A 105 19.53 13.19 16.03
N ARG A 106 18.82 12.15 15.57
CA ARG A 106 18.49 11.97 14.14
C ARG A 106 17.49 13.07 13.75
N ASN A 107 17.77 13.73 12.63
CA ASN A 107 16.95 14.84 12.14
C ASN A 107 16.00 14.37 11.02
N TYR A 108 14.89 15.06 10.92
CA TYR A 108 13.88 14.97 9.88
C TYR A 108 13.91 16.24 9.04
N VAL A 109 13.50 16.11 7.78
CA VAL A 109 13.12 17.23 6.91
C VAL A 109 11.68 17.03 6.47
N SER A 110 10.85 18.05 6.63
CA SER A 110 9.50 18.09 6.06
C SER A 110 9.38 19.25 5.07
N VAL A 111 8.59 19.08 4.01
CA VAL A 111 8.25 20.14 3.03
C VAL A 111 6.76 20.35 2.90
N LYS A 112 6.32 21.62 2.87
CA LYS A 112 4.92 22.04 2.67
C LYS A 112 4.61 22.16 1.18
N LEU A 113 3.57 21.46 0.73
CA LEU A 113 3.15 21.32 -0.67
C LEU A 113 1.63 21.52 -0.79
N TRP A 114 1.16 22.13 -1.89
CA TRP A 114 -0.27 22.43 -2.08
C TRP A 114 -0.99 21.38 -2.93
N GLY A 115 -2.16 20.93 -2.48
CA GLY A 115 -2.86 19.78 -3.08
C GLY A 115 -3.50 20.03 -4.45
N ASP A 116 -3.67 21.27 -4.89
CA ASP A 116 -4.15 21.57 -6.25
C ASP A 116 -3.03 21.70 -7.30
N ASP A 117 -1.75 21.78 -6.89
CA ASP A 117 -0.61 21.89 -7.81
C ASP A 117 -0.37 20.58 -8.59
N ASP A 118 -0.81 19.44 -8.04
CA ASP A 118 -0.74 18.10 -8.65
C ASP A 118 -1.81 17.93 -9.73
N VAL A 119 -1.59 18.61 -10.87
CA VAL A 119 -2.50 18.62 -12.02
C VAL A 119 -2.41 17.38 -12.92
N ASN A 120 -1.28 16.68 -12.94
CA ASN A 120 -1.06 15.36 -13.54
C ASN A 120 0.37 14.84 -13.27
N SER A 121 0.64 13.57 -13.61
CA SER A 121 1.94 12.93 -13.34
C SER A 121 3.15 13.46 -14.14
N ALA A 122 2.98 14.37 -15.11
CA ALA A 122 4.10 14.93 -15.88
C ALA A 122 4.90 16.01 -15.12
N ILE A 123 4.35 16.61 -14.06
CA ILE A 123 5.09 17.54 -13.17
C ILE A 123 6.20 16.84 -12.35
N GLY A 124 6.27 15.50 -12.44
CA GLY A 124 7.45 14.72 -12.05
C GLY A 124 7.63 14.49 -10.55
N ARG A 125 8.89 14.41 -10.12
CA ARG A 125 9.30 14.09 -8.74
C ARG A 125 10.19 15.19 -8.16
N LEU A 126 10.20 15.29 -6.84
CA LEU A 126 11.17 16.04 -6.06
C LEU A 126 12.08 15.04 -5.31
N TYR A 127 13.38 15.28 -5.36
CA TYR A 127 14.38 14.55 -4.56
C TYR A 127 15.11 15.52 -3.62
N LEU A 128 15.38 15.06 -2.41
CA LEU A 128 16.24 15.75 -1.45
C LEU A 128 17.67 15.22 -1.57
N TYR A 129 18.63 16.10 -1.41
CA TYR A 129 20.05 15.79 -1.37
C TYR A 129 20.69 16.47 -0.15
N VAL A 130 21.67 15.80 0.46
CA VAL A 130 22.64 16.43 1.36
C VAL A 130 23.84 16.85 0.54
N VAL A 131 24.27 18.10 0.69
CA VAL A 131 25.53 18.59 0.10
C VAL A 131 26.61 18.60 1.17
N LYS A 132 27.67 17.82 0.97
CA LYS A 132 28.79 17.69 1.91
C LYS A 132 30.11 17.76 1.16
N GLU A 133 30.98 18.70 1.54
CA GLU A 133 32.31 18.90 0.93
C GLU A 133 32.26 19.00 -0.62
N GLY A 134 31.21 19.64 -1.16
CA GLY A 134 30.97 19.79 -2.60
C GLY A 134 30.32 18.58 -3.30
N VAL A 135 30.14 17.45 -2.60
CA VAL A 135 29.52 16.23 -3.13
C VAL A 135 28.04 16.18 -2.76
N GLU A 136 27.21 15.84 -3.74
CA GLU A 136 25.76 15.68 -3.57
C GLU A 136 25.39 14.21 -3.28
N TYR A 137 24.66 13.99 -2.19
CA TYR A 137 24.21 12.67 -1.75
C TYR A 137 22.67 12.63 -1.74
N GLN A 138 22.06 11.85 -2.62
CA GLN A 138 20.61 11.72 -2.73
C GLN A 138 20.05 11.02 -1.48
N VAL A 139 19.09 11.66 -0.83
CA VAL A 139 18.29 11.10 0.26
C VAL A 139 17.16 10.28 -0.37
N GLY A 140 17.17 8.98 -0.11
CA GLY A 140 16.16 8.05 -0.60
C GLY A 140 16.41 7.49 -2.00
N TYR A 141 15.56 6.54 -2.37
CA TYR A 141 15.63 5.75 -3.60
C TYR A 141 14.68 6.30 -4.68
N ARG A 142 14.98 5.98 -5.94
CA ARG A 142 14.13 6.24 -7.10
C ARG A 142 13.13 5.10 -7.33
N HIS A 143 13.56 3.86 -7.16
CA HIS A 143 12.69 2.68 -7.24
C HIS A 143 12.90 1.74 -6.04
N GLU A 144 11.80 1.42 -5.34
CA GLU A 144 11.73 0.34 -4.34
C GLU A 144 12.87 0.32 -3.32
N GLY A 145 13.01 1.38 -2.54
CA GLY A 145 13.92 1.40 -1.40
C GLY A 145 13.29 2.07 -0.19
N ASP A 146 13.53 1.43 0.95
CA ASP A 146 13.05 1.79 2.29
C ASP A 146 13.02 3.30 2.60
N TYR A 147 14.06 4.06 2.23
CA TYR A 147 14.01 5.52 2.23
C TYR A 147 13.38 6.07 0.93
N MET A 148 12.25 6.77 1.05
CA MET A 148 11.47 7.33 -0.07
C MET A 148 12.08 8.60 -0.72
N PRO A 149 11.70 8.94 -1.98
CA PRO A 149 11.90 10.27 -2.55
C PRO A 149 11.15 11.35 -1.75
N LEU A 150 11.54 12.63 -1.92
CA LEU A 150 10.94 13.74 -1.19
C LEU A 150 9.49 14.03 -1.60
N SER A 151 9.15 13.92 -2.89
CA SER A 151 7.75 13.94 -3.34
C SER A 151 7.62 13.38 -4.76
N VAL A 152 6.43 12.91 -5.13
CA VAL A 152 6.14 12.30 -6.44
C VAL A 152 4.79 12.79 -6.94
N ALA A 153 4.63 12.97 -8.25
CA ALA A 153 3.39 13.48 -8.83
C ALA A 153 2.32 12.38 -8.90
N HIS A 154 1.12 12.75 -8.53
CA HIS A 154 -0.03 11.86 -8.52
C HIS A 154 -0.83 12.00 -9.83
N TRP A 155 -1.71 11.04 -10.09
CA TRP A 155 -2.62 11.06 -11.25
C TRP A 155 -3.83 11.97 -11.01
N HIS A 156 -4.14 12.23 -9.74
CA HIS A 156 -5.23 13.06 -9.25
C HIS A 156 -4.72 13.94 -8.10
N LYS A 157 -5.41 15.04 -7.80
CA LYS A 157 -5.05 15.97 -6.74
C LYS A 157 -5.06 15.27 -5.36
N PRO A 158 -3.92 15.22 -4.62
CA PRO A 158 -3.77 14.42 -3.40
C PRO A 158 -4.69 14.84 -2.25
N LEU A 159 -4.87 16.15 -2.08
CA LEU A 159 -5.66 16.76 -1.02
C LEU A 159 -6.21 18.13 -1.48
N PRO A 160 -7.28 18.18 -2.31
CA PRO A 160 -7.78 19.42 -2.90
C PRO A 160 -8.08 20.51 -1.86
N GLY A 161 -7.80 21.78 -2.21
CA GLY A 161 -8.05 22.97 -1.39
C GLY A 161 -7.18 23.10 -0.13
N ARG A 162 -6.18 22.23 0.06
CA ARG A 162 -5.39 22.11 1.30
C ARG A 162 -3.91 21.87 1.07
N PHE A 163 -3.12 22.15 2.11
CA PHE A 163 -1.71 21.80 2.20
C PHE A 163 -1.50 20.38 2.71
N PHE A 164 -0.44 19.74 2.23
CA PHE A 164 0.06 18.46 2.72
C PHE A 164 1.58 18.53 2.91
N TYR A 165 2.11 17.67 3.79
CA TYR A 165 3.53 17.70 4.15
C TYR A 165 4.18 16.35 3.87
N SER A 166 5.30 16.34 3.15
CA SER A 166 6.13 15.15 2.98
C SER A 166 7.33 15.19 3.93
N THR A 167 7.56 14.10 4.65
CA THR A 167 8.59 13.96 5.69
C THR A 167 9.59 12.85 5.34
N THR A 168 10.88 13.17 5.38
CA THR A 168 11.97 12.20 5.23
C THR A 168 13.01 12.38 6.34
N LEU A 169 13.85 11.37 6.56
CA LEU A 169 14.94 11.44 7.54
C LEU A 169 16.22 11.94 6.86
N LEU A 170 17.11 12.53 7.66
CA LEU A 170 18.50 12.74 7.31
C LEU A 170 19.36 11.60 7.90
N PRO A 171 20.41 11.12 7.20
CA PRO A 171 21.34 10.16 7.77
C PRO A 171 22.02 10.76 9.00
N TYR A 172 21.89 10.11 10.16
CA TYR A 172 22.50 10.59 11.41
C TYR A 172 24.04 10.68 11.29
N THR A 173 24.67 9.84 10.47
CA THR A 173 26.09 9.91 10.10
C THR A 173 26.48 11.20 9.37
N MET A 174 25.53 11.96 8.83
CA MET A 174 25.76 13.26 8.17
C MET A 174 25.36 14.47 9.02
N THR A 175 24.55 14.31 10.08
CA THR A 175 24.19 15.40 11.01
C THR A 175 24.93 15.35 12.35
N LYS A 176 25.41 14.17 12.79
CA LYS A 176 26.07 14.00 14.10
C LYS A 176 27.26 14.96 14.25
N GLY A 177 27.25 15.75 15.32
CA GLY A 177 28.27 16.76 15.62
C GLY A 177 28.21 18.04 14.78
N ARG A 178 27.15 18.24 13.97
CA ARG A 178 26.94 19.47 13.17
C ARG A 178 25.70 20.21 13.65
N SER A 179 25.78 21.54 13.73
CA SER A 179 24.65 22.42 14.03
C SER A 179 23.89 22.91 12.79
N THR A 180 24.45 22.70 11.59
CA THR A 180 23.84 23.04 10.30
C THR A 180 24.12 21.97 9.24
N ILE A 181 23.28 21.94 8.20
CA ILE A 181 23.44 21.09 7.02
C ILE A 181 22.99 21.84 5.77
N THR A 182 23.74 21.69 4.67
CA THR A 182 23.32 22.19 3.36
C THR A 182 22.50 21.12 2.66
N LEU A 183 21.28 21.48 2.29
CA LEU A 183 20.31 20.65 1.58
C LEU A 183 20.12 21.17 0.16
N LYS A 184 19.79 20.28 -0.76
CA LYS A 184 19.37 20.63 -2.11
C LYS A 184 18.11 19.87 -2.50
N ILE A 185 17.10 20.58 -2.99
CA ILE A 185 15.89 20.00 -3.58
C ILE A 185 16.03 20.06 -5.10
N VAL A 186 15.81 18.94 -5.80
CA VAL A 186 15.92 18.84 -7.26
C VAL A 186 14.61 18.30 -7.83
N SER A 187 14.08 18.95 -8.86
CA SER A 187 12.97 18.41 -9.66
C SER A 187 13.46 17.51 -10.79
N THR A 188 12.70 16.45 -11.10
CA THR A 188 13.00 15.53 -12.21
C THR A 188 11.72 15.05 -12.88
N GLY A 189 11.75 14.62 -14.14
CA GLY A 189 10.61 14.01 -14.81
C GLY A 189 10.14 12.70 -14.15
N ARG A 190 8.96 12.20 -14.51
CA ARG A 190 8.44 10.94 -13.93
C ARG A 190 9.29 9.73 -14.37
N LEU A 191 9.36 8.70 -13.53
CA LEU A 191 10.02 7.43 -13.89
C LEU A 191 9.14 6.58 -14.81
N TYR A 192 9.74 5.63 -15.51
CA TYR A 192 9.00 4.64 -16.31
C TYR A 192 8.56 3.44 -15.43
N PRO A 193 7.36 2.86 -15.62
CA PRO A 193 6.92 1.69 -14.85
C PRO A 193 7.78 0.43 -15.09
N PHE A 194 7.73 -0.49 -14.13
CA PHE A 194 8.53 -1.72 -14.14
C PHE A 194 8.29 -2.63 -15.36
N GLY A 195 9.38 -3.22 -15.87
CA GLY A 195 9.34 -4.50 -16.60
C GLY A 195 9.27 -4.42 -18.13
N ALA A 196 9.16 -3.22 -18.71
CA ALA A 196 9.35 -3.01 -20.15
C ALA A 196 10.56 -2.09 -20.42
N GLY A 197 11.08 -2.12 -21.65
CA GLY A 197 11.99 -1.08 -22.11
C GLY A 197 11.27 0.28 -22.13
N GLY A 198 11.96 1.35 -21.73
CA GLY A 198 11.35 2.66 -21.58
C GLY A 198 10.91 3.34 -22.89
N PRO A 199 10.48 4.61 -22.80
CA PRO A 199 9.59 5.22 -23.80
C PRO A 199 10.24 5.53 -25.15
N ASP A 200 11.58 5.53 -25.23
CA ASP A 200 12.34 5.59 -26.47
C ASP A 200 13.66 4.80 -26.32
N ALA A 201 14.37 4.61 -27.45
CA ALA A 201 15.62 3.86 -27.50
C ALA A 201 16.85 4.61 -26.91
N ALA A 202 16.70 5.87 -26.50
CA ALA A 202 17.78 6.71 -25.96
C ALA A 202 17.71 6.87 -24.43
N ASN A 203 16.52 6.87 -23.83
CA ASN A 203 16.29 7.11 -22.40
C ASN A 203 15.34 6.07 -21.76
N PRO A 204 15.71 4.78 -21.69
CA PRO A 204 14.80 3.69 -21.29
C PRO A 204 14.41 3.64 -19.80
N TYR A 205 14.56 4.73 -19.04
CA TYR A 205 14.43 4.76 -17.57
C TYR A 205 13.50 5.87 -17.02
N GLN A 206 13.61 7.09 -17.53
CA GLN A 206 12.95 8.26 -16.95
C GLN A 206 12.59 9.26 -18.05
N TYR A 207 11.39 9.84 -17.97
CA TYR A 207 10.92 10.85 -18.92
C TYR A 207 11.65 12.19 -18.69
N ALA A 208 11.79 12.99 -19.75
CA ALA A 208 12.23 14.38 -19.63
C ALA A 208 11.21 15.23 -18.84
N MET A 209 11.70 16.17 -18.05
CA MET A 209 10.89 17.16 -17.36
C MET A 209 10.50 18.29 -18.32
N ASN A 210 9.37 18.12 -19.01
CA ASN A 210 8.84 19.10 -19.97
C ASN A 210 7.81 20.05 -19.36
N THR A 211 7.59 19.98 -18.04
CA THR A 211 6.60 20.78 -17.31
C THR A 211 7.21 21.22 -15.97
N PRO A 212 6.95 22.45 -15.49
CA PRO A 212 7.35 22.88 -14.15
C PRO A 212 6.84 21.95 -13.04
N SER A 213 7.53 21.95 -11.90
CA SER A 213 7.11 21.22 -10.70
C SER A 213 5.86 21.83 -10.05
N ARG A 214 5.32 21.16 -9.04
CA ARG A 214 4.48 21.81 -8.00
C ARG A 214 5.27 22.90 -7.26
N GLY A 215 4.58 23.80 -6.55
CA GLY A 215 5.20 24.76 -5.66
C GLY A 215 5.81 24.08 -4.42
N VAL A 216 7.01 24.48 -4.04
CA VAL A 216 7.62 24.18 -2.74
C VAL A 216 7.50 25.42 -1.89
N TYR A 217 6.71 25.36 -0.80
CA TYR A 217 6.30 26.54 -0.03
C TYR A 217 7.21 26.79 1.18
N ARG A 218 7.49 25.73 1.94
CA ARG A 218 8.31 25.77 3.16
C ARG A 218 9.10 24.48 3.31
N ALA A 219 10.26 24.54 3.95
CA ALA A 219 10.96 23.36 4.46
C ALA A 219 11.32 23.56 5.94
N TYR A 220 11.24 22.48 6.72
CA TYR A 220 11.48 22.47 8.17
C TYR A 220 12.49 21.40 8.52
N THR A 221 13.40 21.69 9.46
CA THR A 221 14.18 20.66 10.17
C THR A 221 13.61 20.44 11.56
N HIS A 222 13.55 19.19 12.01
CA HIS A 222 13.03 18.81 13.34
C HIS A 222 13.52 17.42 13.76
N VAL A 223 13.15 16.95 14.95
CA VAL A 223 13.69 15.70 15.58
C VAL A 223 12.63 14.70 16.04
N ASP A 224 11.34 15.00 15.86
CA ASP A 224 10.21 14.13 16.18
C ASP A 224 9.33 13.98 14.92
N PRO A 225 8.96 12.77 14.46
CA PRO A 225 8.41 12.56 13.12
C PRO A 225 7.07 13.25 12.83
N PHE A 226 6.34 13.67 13.87
CA PHE A 226 5.10 14.45 13.77
C PHE A 226 5.40 15.95 13.90
N LEU A 227 5.16 16.71 12.84
CA LEU A 227 5.32 18.17 12.83
C LEU A 227 3.99 18.83 13.22
N ASP A 228 3.91 19.56 14.33
CA ASP A 228 2.63 20.17 14.75
C ASP A 228 2.35 21.48 13.99
N VAL A 229 1.72 21.34 12.83
CA VAL A 229 1.36 22.44 11.91
C VAL A 229 -0.07 22.95 12.13
N SER A 230 -0.75 22.53 13.19
CA SER A 230 -2.16 22.87 13.45
C SER A 230 -2.45 24.37 13.51
N THR A 231 -1.44 25.19 13.82
CA THR A 231 -1.49 26.65 13.90
C THR A 231 -1.18 27.38 12.58
N GLU A 232 -0.73 26.69 11.53
CA GLU A 232 -0.49 27.30 10.22
C GLU A 232 -1.76 27.41 9.37
N PRO A 233 -1.80 28.30 8.36
CA PRO A 233 -2.79 28.22 7.29
C PRO A 233 -2.68 26.89 6.54
N GLN A 234 -3.72 26.05 6.63
CA GLN A 234 -3.79 24.75 5.94
C GLN A 234 -4.71 24.72 4.72
N GLY A 235 -5.66 25.66 4.62
CA GLY A 235 -6.67 25.69 3.57
C GLY A 235 -8.00 25.15 4.07
N ARG A 236 -8.87 24.71 3.15
CA ARG A 236 -10.17 24.12 3.47
C ARG A 236 -10.56 23.09 2.43
N GLU A 237 -11.20 22.02 2.90
CA GLU A 237 -11.85 21.05 2.05
C GLU A 237 -12.89 21.72 1.13
N PRO A 238 -12.85 21.49 -0.20
CA PRO A 238 -13.93 21.88 -1.09
C PRO A 238 -15.25 21.24 -0.71
N SER A 239 -16.37 21.94 -0.93
CA SER A 239 -17.70 21.36 -0.73
C SER A 239 -17.89 20.12 -1.61
N VAL A 240 -18.43 19.05 -1.03
CA VAL A 240 -18.63 17.72 -1.65
C VAL A 240 -20.11 17.32 -1.63
N ALA A 241 -20.54 16.57 -2.64
CA ALA A 241 -21.88 16.01 -2.74
C ALA A 241 -21.87 14.48 -2.90
N ALA A 242 -23.02 13.84 -2.75
CA ALA A 242 -23.26 12.52 -3.32
C ALA A 242 -23.42 12.63 -4.85
N ARG A 243 -22.96 11.62 -5.60
CA ARG A 243 -23.09 11.57 -7.05
C ARG A 243 -24.52 11.13 -7.44
N ILE A 244 -25.21 11.94 -8.22
CA ILE A 244 -26.61 11.68 -8.64
C ILE A 244 -26.74 11.03 -10.03
N SER A 245 -25.64 10.92 -10.78
CA SER A 245 -25.65 10.35 -12.14
C SER A 245 -24.24 9.83 -12.50
N PRO A 246 -24.12 8.68 -13.22
CA PRO A 246 -25.22 7.76 -13.57
C PRO A 246 -25.84 7.07 -12.34
N GLY A 247 -27.04 6.51 -12.51
CA GLY A 247 -27.80 5.76 -11.50
C GLY A 247 -28.20 4.35 -11.98
N GLU A 248 -29.25 3.77 -11.37
CA GLU A 248 -29.73 2.42 -11.68
C GLU A 248 -30.20 2.25 -13.15
N GLU A 249 -30.55 3.34 -13.83
CA GLU A 249 -31.03 3.32 -15.22
C GLU A 249 -30.04 2.66 -16.20
N ILE A 250 -28.73 2.67 -15.90
CA ILE A 250 -27.71 2.02 -16.73
C ILE A 250 -27.79 0.48 -16.71
N LEU A 251 -28.43 -0.10 -15.69
CA LEU A 251 -28.61 -1.55 -15.52
C LEU A 251 -29.94 -2.07 -16.12
N GLY A 252 -30.87 -1.16 -16.44
CA GLY A 252 -32.19 -1.47 -16.99
C GLY A 252 -32.13 -2.14 -18.37
N VAL A 253 -33.29 -2.54 -18.91
CA VAL A 253 -33.38 -3.29 -20.18
C VAL A 253 -32.74 -2.55 -21.36
N ASN A 254 -32.88 -1.21 -21.39
CA ASN A 254 -32.28 -0.32 -22.38
C ASN A 254 -31.08 0.48 -21.80
N GLY A 255 -30.57 0.09 -20.63
CA GLY A 255 -29.51 0.80 -19.92
C GLY A 255 -28.15 0.71 -20.64
N SER A 256 -27.34 1.76 -20.52
CA SER A 256 -26.06 1.87 -21.25
C SER A 256 -25.09 0.72 -20.94
N PHE A 257 -24.98 0.30 -19.68
CA PHE A 257 -24.11 -0.80 -19.27
C PHE A 257 -24.60 -2.17 -19.78
N ARG A 258 -25.91 -2.44 -19.68
CA ARG A 258 -26.52 -3.66 -20.28
C ARG A 258 -26.34 -3.68 -21.80
N ASN A 259 -26.48 -2.54 -22.46
CA ASN A 259 -26.25 -2.42 -23.90
C ASN A 259 -24.79 -2.64 -24.28
N ALA A 260 -23.83 -2.11 -23.51
CA ALA A 260 -22.40 -2.35 -23.72
C ALA A 260 -22.04 -3.84 -23.62
N ILE A 261 -22.51 -4.53 -22.57
CA ILE A 261 -22.38 -6.00 -22.42
C ILE A 261 -23.00 -6.74 -23.60
N ASN A 262 -24.24 -6.40 -23.98
CA ASN A 262 -24.93 -7.03 -25.12
C ASN A 262 -24.21 -6.80 -26.47
N ASN A 263 -23.57 -5.65 -26.65
CA ASN A 263 -22.78 -5.33 -27.84
C ASN A 263 -21.46 -6.11 -27.86
N ARG A 264 -20.75 -6.23 -26.72
CA ARG A 264 -19.58 -7.10 -26.58
C ARG A 264 -19.92 -8.56 -26.88
N ILE A 265 -21.01 -9.08 -26.32
CA ILE A 265 -21.51 -10.44 -26.61
C ILE A 265 -21.76 -10.63 -28.11
N THR A 266 -22.41 -9.65 -28.75
CA THR A 266 -22.70 -9.69 -30.20
C THR A 266 -21.40 -9.72 -31.02
N SER A 267 -20.39 -8.94 -30.64
CA SER A 267 -19.06 -8.93 -31.28
C SER A 267 -18.31 -10.26 -31.12
N LEU A 268 -18.30 -10.83 -29.90
CA LEU A 268 -17.66 -12.11 -29.62
C LEU A 268 -18.36 -13.29 -30.32
N LEU A 269 -19.67 -13.21 -30.55
CA LEU A 269 -20.42 -14.21 -31.35
C LEU A 269 -20.22 -14.05 -32.86
N ALA A 270 -19.83 -12.87 -33.35
CA ALA A 270 -19.54 -12.60 -34.76
C ALA A 270 -18.07 -12.85 -35.16
N SER A 271 -17.18 -13.01 -34.18
CA SER A 271 -15.75 -13.24 -34.40
C SER A 271 -15.47 -14.64 -34.96
N THR A 272 -14.55 -14.79 -35.91
CA THR A 272 -14.11 -16.12 -36.36
C THR A 272 -13.44 -16.86 -35.19
N PRO A 273 -13.85 -18.09 -34.83
CA PRO A 273 -13.37 -18.78 -33.63
C PRO A 273 -11.93 -19.31 -33.79
N THR A 274 -10.96 -18.43 -33.60
CA THR A 274 -9.52 -18.72 -33.58
C THR A 274 -8.91 -18.17 -32.28
N THR A 275 -7.77 -18.71 -31.86
CA THR A 275 -7.10 -18.30 -30.62
C THR A 275 -6.45 -16.91 -30.68
N ALA A 276 -6.41 -16.30 -31.87
CA ALA A 276 -6.03 -14.91 -32.10
C ALA A 276 -7.21 -13.92 -31.99
N ASN A 277 -8.43 -14.37 -32.26
CA ASN A 277 -9.65 -13.53 -32.26
C ASN A 277 -10.49 -13.69 -31.00
N LEU A 278 -10.44 -14.86 -30.35
CA LEU A 278 -11.12 -15.16 -29.09
C LEU A 278 -10.09 -15.64 -28.07
N SER A 279 -9.87 -14.85 -27.01
CA SER A 279 -9.05 -15.31 -25.90
C SER A 279 -9.79 -16.35 -25.05
N GLY A 280 -9.06 -17.16 -24.28
CA GLY A 280 -9.68 -18.04 -23.28
C GLY A 280 -10.56 -17.29 -22.25
N SER A 281 -10.26 -16.01 -21.99
CA SER A 281 -11.10 -15.13 -21.17
C SER A 281 -12.42 -14.76 -21.86
N ASP A 282 -12.43 -14.59 -23.18
CA ASP A 282 -13.66 -14.34 -23.96
C ASP A 282 -14.54 -15.60 -24.06
N LEU A 283 -13.93 -16.79 -24.21
CA LEU A 283 -14.64 -18.07 -24.14
C LEU A 283 -15.30 -18.26 -22.78
N ARG A 284 -14.58 -17.94 -21.69
CA ARG A 284 -15.10 -17.94 -20.32
C ARG A 284 -16.23 -16.93 -20.12
N TYR A 285 -16.08 -15.72 -20.66
CA TYR A 285 -17.08 -14.66 -20.60
C TYR A 285 -18.39 -15.10 -21.27
N LEU A 286 -18.31 -15.56 -22.53
CA LEU A 286 -19.44 -16.12 -23.27
C LEU A 286 -20.11 -17.28 -22.51
N ALA A 287 -19.32 -18.22 -22.00
CA ALA A 287 -19.81 -19.38 -21.26
C ALA A 287 -20.56 -18.99 -19.97
N ARG A 288 -20.14 -17.97 -19.22
CA ARG A 288 -20.92 -17.44 -18.09
C ARG A 288 -22.18 -16.73 -18.59
N ALA A 289 -22.04 -15.86 -19.60
CA ALA A 289 -23.13 -15.03 -20.11
C ALA A 289 -24.34 -15.83 -20.63
N TYR A 290 -24.15 -17.09 -21.03
CA TYR A 290 -25.23 -18.05 -21.34
C TYR A 290 -26.29 -18.19 -20.21
N SER A 291 -25.86 -17.96 -18.96
CA SER A 291 -26.63 -18.19 -17.72
C SER A 291 -26.94 -16.90 -16.93
N VAL A 292 -27.00 -15.76 -17.62
CA VAL A 292 -27.25 -14.43 -17.02
C VAL A 292 -28.52 -13.81 -17.59
N ALA A 293 -29.47 -13.50 -16.70
CA ALA A 293 -30.83 -13.10 -17.08
C ALA A 293 -30.91 -11.74 -17.79
N GLY A 294 -31.67 -11.69 -18.89
CA GLY A 294 -31.92 -10.49 -19.68
C GLY A 294 -30.73 -10.01 -20.51
N LEU A 295 -29.82 -10.92 -20.88
CA LEU A 295 -28.77 -10.66 -21.88
C LEU A 295 -29.07 -11.41 -23.19
N LYS A 296 -28.57 -10.91 -24.33
CA LYS A 296 -28.71 -11.56 -25.65
C LYS A 296 -28.08 -12.96 -25.75
N SER A 297 -27.26 -13.32 -24.76
CA SER A 297 -26.64 -14.63 -24.58
C SER A 297 -27.51 -15.64 -23.81
N GLU A 298 -28.55 -15.19 -23.10
CA GLU A 298 -29.35 -16.04 -22.21
C GLU A 298 -29.93 -17.25 -22.97
N GLN A 299 -29.52 -18.45 -22.56
CA GLN A 299 -29.90 -19.74 -23.16
C GLN A 299 -29.63 -19.86 -24.68
N ASN A 300 -28.88 -18.93 -25.28
CA ASN A 300 -28.69 -18.80 -26.72
C ASN A 300 -27.73 -19.89 -27.26
N PRO A 301 -28.18 -20.83 -28.13
CA PRO A 301 -27.33 -21.92 -28.61
C PRO A 301 -26.10 -21.48 -29.41
N ALA A 302 -26.10 -20.28 -29.99
CA ALA A 302 -24.92 -19.74 -30.69
C ALA A 302 -23.72 -19.56 -29.75
N VAL A 303 -23.97 -19.29 -28.46
CA VAL A 303 -22.93 -19.21 -27.42
C VAL A 303 -22.25 -20.56 -27.23
N ILE A 304 -23.03 -21.66 -27.22
CA ILE A 304 -22.50 -23.01 -27.11
C ILE A 304 -21.63 -23.33 -28.32
N SER A 305 -22.14 -23.11 -29.53
CA SER A 305 -21.39 -23.35 -30.78
C SER A 305 -20.08 -22.57 -30.83
N GLN A 306 -20.09 -21.29 -30.44
CA GLN A 306 -18.91 -20.43 -30.47
C GLN A 306 -17.86 -20.84 -29.43
N VAL A 307 -18.27 -21.19 -28.21
CA VAL A 307 -17.34 -21.66 -27.17
C VAL A 307 -16.77 -23.03 -27.53
N VAL A 308 -17.58 -23.95 -28.07
CA VAL A 308 -17.13 -25.27 -28.56
C VAL A 308 -16.09 -25.13 -29.67
N ALA A 309 -16.32 -24.24 -30.66
CA ALA A 309 -15.37 -23.99 -31.73
C ALA A 309 -14.06 -23.34 -31.24
N GLY A 310 -14.14 -22.40 -30.29
CA GLY A 310 -12.96 -21.80 -29.66
C GLY A 310 -12.14 -22.79 -28.85
N LEU A 311 -12.79 -23.73 -28.16
CA LEU A 311 -12.11 -24.83 -27.44
C LEU A 311 -11.41 -25.80 -28.42
N ASP A 312 -12.03 -26.10 -29.57
CA ASP A 312 -11.38 -26.89 -30.63
C ASP A 312 -10.16 -26.17 -31.24
N ALA A 313 -10.23 -24.85 -31.43
CA ALA A 313 -9.10 -24.05 -31.89
C ALA A 313 -7.93 -24.07 -30.87
N TYR A 314 -8.22 -23.95 -29.57
CA TYR A 314 -7.20 -24.05 -28.52
C TYR A 314 -6.58 -25.46 -28.42
N ALA A 315 -7.39 -26.52 -28.53
CA ALA A 315 -6.86 -27.89 -28.57
C ALA A 315 -5.98 -28.14 -29.82
N THR A 316 -6.37 -27.58 -30.97
CA THR A 316 -5.55 -27.63 -32.20
C THR A 316 -4.22 -26.92 -31.99
N GLN A 317 -4.21 -25.74 -31.36
CA GLN A 317 -2.99 -25.00 -31.04
C GLN A 317 -2.08 -25.79 -30.07
N TYR A 318 -2.66 -26.44 -29.05
CA TYR A 318 -1.93 -27.27 -28.09
C TYR A 318 -1.24 -28.48 -28.73
N TYR A 319 -1.88 -29.17 -29.68
CA TYR A 319 -1.24 -30.27 -30.40
C TYR A 319 -0.23 -29.80 -31.46
N ALA A 320 -0.34 -28.57 -31.96
CA ALA A 320 0.66 -27.97 -32.84
C ALA A 320 1.93 -27.54 -32.08
N ASP A 321 1.77 -26.94 -30.89
CA ASP A 321 2.85 -26.61 -29.97
C ASP A 321 2.42 -26.80 -28.50
N ASN A 322 3.01 -27.79 -27.83
CA ASN A 322 2.71 -28.07 -26.43
C ASN A 322 3.33 -27.04 -25.46
N ASN A 323 4.22 -26.14 -25.91
CA ASN A 323 4.70 -25.04 -25.08
C ASN A 323 3.60 -24.03 -24.74
N THR A 324 2.49 -24.03 -25.47
CA THR A 324 1.28 -23.23 -25.17
C THR A 324 0.73 -23.44 -23.76
N VAL A 325 1.01 -24.58 -23.10
CA VAL A 325 0.62 -24.82 -21.70
C VAL A 325 1.37 -23.94 -20.69
N LYS A 326 2.48 -23.33 -21.09
CA LYS A 326 3.39 -22.59 -20.21
C LYS A 326 2.83 -21.21 -19.86
N GLY A 327 2.41 -21.06 -18.61
CA GLY A 327 1.89 -19.84 -18.02
C GLY A 327 1.79 -19.98 -16.49
N TRP A 328 1.38 -18.91 -15.79
CA TRP A 328 1.26 -18.93 -14.33
C TRP A 328 0.18 -19.93 -13.91
N GLY A 329 0.56 -21.05 -13.29
CA GLY A 329 -0.35 -22.18 -13.04
C GLY A 329 -0.82 -22.93 -14.30
N GLY A 330 -0.12 -22.76 -15.42
CA GLY A 330 -0.50 -23.23 -16.74
C GLY A 330 -1.55 -22.35 -17.45
N SER A 331 -1.58 -22.38 -18.77
CA SER A 331 -2.33 -21.41 -19.59
C SER A 331 -3.84 -21.69 -19.75
N PHE A 332 -4.31 -22.91 -19.53
CA PHE A 332 -5.64 -23.36 -20.00
C PHE A 332 -6.75 -23.38 -18.92
N GLY A 333 -6.53 -22.77 -17.75
CA GLY A 333 -7.50 -22.76 -16.66
C GLY A 333 -8.83 -22.08 -17.02
N VAL A 334 -8.80 -20.98 -17.79
CA VAL A 334 -10.02 -20.25 -18.20
C VAL A 334 -10.88 -21.04 -19.20
N GLN A 335 -10.28 -21.88 -20.04
CA GLN A 335 -10.98 -22.85 -20.89
C GLN A 335 -11.67 -23.93 -20.04
N GLY A 336 -11.02 -24.41 -18.98
CA GLY A 336 -11.64 -25.30 -17.98
C GLY A 336 -12.82 -24.64 -17.24
N GLN A 337 -12.70 -23.34 -16.91
CA GLN A 337 -13.79 -22.55 -16.33
C GLN A 337 -14.96 -22.35 -17.31
N ALA A 338 -14.69 -22.17 -18.61
CA ALA A 338 -15.71 -22.09 -19.66
C ALA A 338 -16.48 -23.43 -19.81
N ILE A 339 -15.77 -24.56 -19.85
CA ILE A 339 -16.36 -25.91 -19.84
C ILE A 339 -17.24 -26.11 -18.59
N TYR A 340 -16.83 -25.62 -17.43
CA TYR A 340 -17.62 -25.71 -16.20
C TYR A 340 -18.94 -24.92 -16.24
N TYR A 341 -19.04 -23.78 -16.94
CA TYR A 341 -20.31 -23.06 -17.05
C TYR A 341 -21.27 -23.70 -18.06
N LEU A 342 -20.76 -24.28 -19.15
CA LEU A 342 -21.59 -24.98 -20.14
C LEU A 342 -21.81 -26.47 -19.80
N ARG A 343 -21.32 -26.96 -18.64
CA ARG A 343 -21.38 -28.38 -18.24
C ARG A 343 -22.77 -29.02 -18.40
N ASP A 344 -23.84 -28.27 -18.12
CA ASP A 344 -25.22 -28.76 -18.11
C ASP A 344 -25.82 -28.82 -19.54
N VAL A 345 -25.13 -28.23 -20.54
CA VAL A 345 -25.54 -28.19 -21.96
C VAL A 345 -24.51 -28.81 -22.92
N LEU A 346 -23.32 -29.16 -22.44
CA LEU A 346 -22.29 -29.92 -23.18
C LEU A 346 -22.69 -31.41 -23.28
N THR A 347 -23.67 -31.69 -24.14
CA THR A 347 -24.23 -33.03 -24.32
C THR A 347 -23.19 -34.08 -24.74
N PRO A 348 -23.44 -35.38 -24.52
CA PRO A 348 -22.58 -36.45 -25.02
C PRO A 348 -22.36 -36.39 -26.54
N ALA A 349 -23.34 -35.91 -27.32
CA ALA A 349 -23.21 -35.74 -28.77
C ALA A 349 -22.19 -34.63 -29.14
N ILE A 350 -22.15 -33.53 -28.37
CA ILE A 350 -21.11 -32.49 -28.53
C ILE A 350 -19.75 -33.06 -28.13
N LEU A 351 -19.64 -33.60 -26.91
CA LEU A 351 -18.36 -33.99 -26.31
C LEU A 351 -17.71 -35.21 -26.97
N ASN A 352 -18.49 -36.14 -27.51
CA ASN A 352 -17.98 -37.36 -28.14
C ASN A 352 -17.80 -37.20 -29.67
N ALA A 353 -18.06 -36.02 -30.24
CA ALA A 353 -17.83 -35.74 -31.66
C ALA A 353 -16.34 -35.87 -32.02
N SER A 354 -16.06 -36.57 -33.12
CA SER A 354 -14.70 -36.74 -33.66
C SER A 354 -14.27 -35.51 -34.46
N VAL A 355 -13.12 -34.94 -34.11
CA VAL A 355 -12.51 -33.76 -34.73
C VAL A 355 -11.03 -34.05 -34.99
N SER A 356 -10.48 -33.50 -36.08
CA SER A 356 -9.04 -33.59 -36.39
C SER A 356 -8.29 -32.40 -35.83
N TYR A 357 -7.26 -32.66 -35.03
CA TYR A 357 -6.45 -31.64 -34.36
C TYR A 357 -5.02 -31.57 -34.92
N GLY A 358 -4.89 -31.70 -36.24
CA GLY A 358 -3.59 -31.68 -36.94
C GLY A 358 -2.67 -32.79 -36.44
N SER A 359 -1.52 -32.40 -35.86
CA SER A 359 -0.55 -33.31 -35.22
C SER A 359 -1.14 -34.19 -34.10
N GLY A 360 -2.27 -33.78 -33.50
CA GLY A 360 -2.99 -34.57 -32.50
C GLY A 360 -3.82 -35.72 -33.09
N GLY A 361 -3.96 -35.79 -34.42
CA GLY A 361 -4.80 -36.74 -35.13
C GLY A 361 -6.30 -36.50 -34.91
N THR A 362 -7.12 -37.47 -35.32
CA THR A 362 -8.56 -37.47 -35.05
C THR A 362 -8.86 -38.01 -33.67
N LYS A 363 -9.51 -37.21 -32.83
CA LYS A 363 -9.89 -37.53 -31.44
C LYS A 363 -11.32 -37.09 -31.15
N THR A 364 -11.94 -37.60 -30.08
CA THR A 364 -13.15 -36.95 -29.55
C THR A 364 -12.79 -35.62 -28.91
N ARG A 365 -13.70 -34.64 -28.93
CA ARG A 365 -13.52 -33.37 -28.18
C ARG A 365 -13.17 -33.60 -26.71
N ARG A 366 -13.87 -34.53 -26.05
CA ARG A 366 -13.61 -34.94 -24.66
C ARG A 366 -12.15 -35.31 -24.44
N THR A 367 -11.58 -36.15 -25.31
CA THR A 367 -10.16 -36.55 -25.23
C THR A 367 -9.22 -35.37 -25.50
N ALA A 368 -9.48 -34.60 -26.55
CA ALA A 368 -8.60 -33.52 -27.00
C ALA A 368 -8.52 -32.37 -25.99
N TRP A 369 -9.67 -31.94 -25.48
CA TRP A 369 -9.75 -30.89 -24.46
C TRP A 369 -9.18 -31.38 -23.13
N ALA A 370 -9.38 -32.66 -22.76
CA ALA A 370 -8.80 -33.20 -21.54
C ALA A 370 -7.27 -33.32 -21.59
N ASP A 371 -6.67 -33.72 -22.72
CA ASP A 371 -5.21 -33.75 -22.87
C ASP A 371 -4.59 -32.36 -22.66
N MET A 372 -5.22 -31.31 -23.22
CA MET A 372 -4.81 -29.90 -23.07
C MET A 372 -4.94 -29.40 -21.60
N LEU A 373 -6.10 -29.63 -20.96
CA LEU A 373 -6.32 -29.22 -19.58
C LEU A 373 -5.43 -29.97 -18.58
N PHE A 374 -5.20 -31.26 -18.81
CA PHE A 374 -4.27 -32.06 -18.01
C PHE A 374 -2.85 -31.51 -18.11
N ALA A 375 -2.31 -31.32 -19.31
CA ALA A 375 -0.96 -30.79 -19.49
C ALA A 375 -0.77 -29.39 -18.87
N SER A 376 -1.81 -28.54 -18.94
CA SER A 376 -1.84 -27.24 -18.23
C SER A 376 -1.73 -27.39 -16.71
N ARG A 377 -2.57 -28.25 -16.12
CA ARG A 377 -2.61 -28.48 -14.66
C ARG A 377 -1.29 -29.06 -14.16
N GLU A 378 -0.72 -30.03 -14.88
CA GLU A 378 0.55 -30.66 -14.52
C GLU A 378 1.72 -29.67 -14.62
N PHE A 379 1.81 -28.86 -15.68
CA PHE A 379 2.81 -27.79 -15.76
C PHE A 379 2.66 -26.80 -14.59
N GLY A 380 1.43 -26.32 -14.35
CA GLY A 380 1.14 -25.36 -13.30
C GLY A 380 1.53 -25.83 -11.91
N ARG A 381 1.14 -27.07 -11.53
CA ARG A 381 1.40 -27.60 -10.19
C ARG A 381 2.88 -27.96 -9.95
N LEU A 382 3.57 -28.51 -10.97
CA LEU A 382 4.95 -28.99 -10.84
C LEU A 382 6.01 -27.90 -11.07
N GLN A 383 5.73 -26.92 -11.95
CA GLN A 383 6.73 -25.96 -12.42
C GLN A 383 6.43 -24.50 -12.07
N ASP A 384 5.16 -24.07 -12.00
CA ASP A 384 4.85 -22.64 -11.88
C ASP A 384 3.67 -22.29 -10.95
N ARG A 385 3.80 -22.59 -9.64
CA ARG A 385 2.82 -22.17 -8.61
C ARG A 385 2.97 -20.72 -8.11
N ARG A 386 4.06 -20.02 -8.47
CA ARG A 386 4.41 -18.63 -8.11
C ARG A 386 4.53 -18.36 -6.59
N THR A 387 5.45 -17.48 -6.19
CA THR A 387 5.73 -17.16 -4.76
C THR A 387 4.90 -16.00 -4.22
N LEU A 388 4.82 -14.90 -4.96
CA LEU A 388 4.03 -13.71 -4.62
C LEU A 388 2.54 -14.02 -4.56
N THR A 389 1.82 -13.47 -3.57
CA THR A 389 0.45 -13.87 -3.20
C THR A 389 -0.54 -13.70 -4.36
N ASN A 390 -0.49 -12.58 -5.06
CA ASN A 390 -1.30 -12.32 -6.25
C ASN A 390 -0.98 -13.32 -7.38
N GLN A 391 0.31 -13.50 -7.69
CA GLN A 391 0.73 -14.40 -8.76
C GLN A 391 0.36 -15.86 -8.44
N SER A 392 0.47 -16.26 -7.16
CA SER A 392 0.08 -17.59 -6.70
C SER A 392 -1.44 -17.77 -6.65
N MET A 393 -2.22 -16.71 -6.44
CA MET A 393 -3.68 -16.74 -6.64
C MET A 393 -4.04 -17.02 -8.09
N ILE A 394 -3.44 -16.29 -9.04
CA ILE A 394 -3.66 -16.51 -10.49
C ILE A 394 -3.26 -17.94 -10.88
N ALA A 395 -2.09 -18.40 -10.43
CA ALA A 395 -1.61 -19.75 -10.72
C ALA A 395 -2.53 -20.83 -10.14
N SER A 396 -2.93 -20.69 -8.87
CA SER A 396 -3.82 -21.64 -8.19
C SER A 396 -5.21 -21.67 -8.81
N ASN A 397 -5.73 -20.51 -9.22
CA ASN A 397 -6.99 -20.38 -9.97
C ASN A 397 -6.92 -21.15 -11.30
N SER A 398 -5.81 -21.03 -12.05
CA SER A 398 -5.64 -21.76 -13.32
C SER A 398 -5.58 -23.28 -13.12
N ILE A 399 -4.77 -23.76 -12.17
CA ILE A 399 -4.65 -25.18 -11.81
C ILE A 399 -6.03 -25.76 -11.40
N TYR A 400 -6.76 -25.04 -10.55
CA TYR A 400 -8.07 -25.46 -10.06
C TYR A 400 -9.11 -25.54 -11.18
N PHE A 401 -9.25 -24.49 -12.00
CA PHE A 401 -10.27 -24.49 -13.07
C PHE A 401 -9.92 -25.40 -14.25
N ALA A 402 -8.63 -25.62 -14.55
CA ALA A 402 -8.22 -26.67 -15.48
C ALA A 402 -8.70 -28.05 -14.99
N ASN A 403 -8.56 -28.34 -13.69
CA ASN A 403 -9.08 -29.56 -13.10
C ASN A 403 -10.63 -29.60 -13.04
N LYS A 404 -11.29 -28.46 -12.81
CA LYS A 404 -12.76 -28.37 -12.84
C LYS A 404 -13.32 -28.73 -14.22
N GLY A 405 -12.62 -28.34 -15.29
CA GLY A 405 -12.91 -28.80 -16.66
C GLY A 405 -12.73 -30.31 -16.83
N LEU A 406 -11.62 -30.90 -16.34
CA LEU A 406 -11.39 -32.35 -16.39
C LEU A 406 -12.49 -33.16 -15.68
N LEU A 407 -12.98 -32.68 -14.54
CA LEU A 407 -14.11 -33.29 -13.83
C LEU A 407 -15.40 -33.29 -14.66
N VAL A 408 -15.72 -32.19 -15.34
CA VAL A 408 -16.87 -32.08 -16.26
C VAL A 408 -16.70 -32.97 -17.50
N LEU A 409 -15.47 -33.13 -17.99
CA LEU A 409 -15.16 -34.05 -19.08
C LEU A 409 -15.18 -35.53 -18.66
N ASN A 410 -15.30 -35.83 -17.35
CA ASN A 410 -15.22 -37.17 -16.77
C ASN A 410 -13.93 -37.91 -17.17
N ASP A 411 -12.80 -37.20 -17.17
CA ASP A 411 -11.49 -37.76 -17.46
C ASP A 411 -10.87 -38.42 -16.21
N SER A 412 -10.35 -39.64 -16.33
CA SER A 412 -9.81 -40.41 -15.20
C SER A 412 -8.53 -39.82 -14.59
N ARG A 413 -7.89 -38.85 -15.25
CA ARG A 413 -6.74 -38.09 -14.74
C ARG A 413 -7.15 -36.88 -13.90
N ALA A 414 -8.44 -36.58 -13.78
CA ALA A 414 -8.96 -35.51 -12.94
C ALA A 414 -8.66 -35.78 -11.45
N PHE A 415 -8.17 -34.77 -10.73
CA PHE A 415 -8.14 -34.83 -9.28
C PHE A 415 -9.57 -34.71 -8.74
N ALA A 416 -9.89 -35.46 -7.68
CA ALA A 416 -11.13 -35.25 -6.92
C ALA A 416 -11.23 -33.79 -6.44
N GLU A 417 -12.46 -33.26 -6.36
CA GLU A 417 -12.74 -31.85 -6.03
C GLU A 417 -11.94 -31.33 -4.81
N LYS A 418 -11.92 -32.08 -3.70
CA LYS A 418 -11.16 -31.69 -2.49
C LYS A 418 -9.64 -31.59 -2.74
N THR A 419 -9.08 -32.49 -3.54
CA THR A 419 -7.65 -32.46 -3.92
C THR A 419 -7.33 -31.27 -4.83
N ALA A 420 -8.25 -30.88 -5.71
CA ALA A 420 -8.10 -29.68 -6.54
C ALA A 420 -8.28 -28.38 -5.72
N GLN A 421 -9.19 -28.36 -4.75
CA GLN A 421 -9.36 -27.21 -3.84
C GLN A 421 -8.13 -26.91 -2.99
N ARG A 422 -7.19 -27.86 -2.81
CA ARG A 422 -5.92 -27.67 -2.09
C ARG A 422 -5.21 -26.39 -2.54
N TYR A 423 -4.99 -26.23 -3.85
CA TYR A 423 -4.21 -25.11 -4.41
C TYR A 423 -4.86 -23.74 -4.14
N ILE A 424 -6.18 -23.62 -4.27
CA ILE A 424 -6.88 -22.36 -3.98
C ILE A 424 -7.02 -22.11 -2.47
N ARG A 425 -7.12 -23.16 -1.64
CA ARG A 425 -7.08 -23.04 -0.17
C ARG A 425 -5.70 -22.57 0.33
N GLU A 426 -4.60 -23.03 -0.26
CA GLU A 426 -3.27 -22.48 -0.01
C GLU A 426 -3.18 -20.99 -0.37
N ALA A 427 -3.64 -20.62 -1.57
CA ALA A 427 -3.52 -19.25 -2.08
C ALA A 427 -4.31 -18.23 -1.25
N VAL A 428 -5.46 -18.61 -0.70
CA VAL A 428 -6.26 -17.74 0.19
C VAL A 428 -5.81 -17.81 1.66
N GLY A 429 -4.80 -18.62 2.00
CA GLY A 429 -4.35 -18.82 3.38
C GLY A 429 -5.32 -19.59 4.29
N LEU A 430 -6.11 -20.51 3.72
CA LEU A 430 -6.81 -21.56 4.47
C LEU A 430 -5.94 -22.80 4.72
N LEU A 431 -4.80 -22.92 4.04
CA LEU A 431 -3.77 -23.95 4.23
C LEU A 431 -2.36 -23.32 4.13
N PRO A 432 -1.32 -23.93 4.73
CA PRO A 432 0.07 -23.55 4.46
C PRO A 432 0.40 -23.75 2.97
N TRP A 433 1.04 -22.76 2.36
CA TRP A 433 1.38 -22.75 0.95
C TRP A 433 2.61 -23.63 0.68
N THR A 434 2.47 -24.65 -0.18
CA THR A 434 3.47 -25.72 -0.30
C THR A 434 4.55 -25.46 -1.37
N GLY A 435 4.47 -24.34 -2.08
CA GLY A 435 5.19 -24.17 -3.35
C GLY A 435 4.75 -25.17 -4.42
N ASN A 436 5.56 -25.33 -5.46
CA ASN A 436 5.35 -26.37 -6.48
C ASN A 436 5.29 -27.76 -5.85
N ASP A 437 4.47 -28.63 -6.43
CA ASP A 437 4.43 -30.06 -6.11
C ASP A 437 5.77 -30.74 -6.47
N LEU A 438 6.06 -31.84 -5.78
CA LEU A 438 7.10 -32.80 -6.19
C LEU A 438 6.50 -33.90 -7.09
N THR A 439 7.35 -34.65 -7.78
CA THR A 439 6.94 -35.73 -8.71
C THR A 439 6.53 -37.02 -8.01
N ASP A 440 7.03 -37.24 -6.80
CA ASP A 440 6.77 -38.35 -5.89
C ASP A 440 5.68 -38.04 -4.84
N GLY A 441 5.52 -36.78 -4.47
CA GLY A 441 4.37 -36.29 -3.67
C GLY A 441 4.72 -35.14 -2.71
N GLY A 442 3.70 -34.46 -2.21
CA GLY A 442 3.91 -33.24 -1.41
C GLY A 442 4.39 -32.06 -2.27
N GLY A 443 5.05 -31.08 -1.64
CA GLY A 443 5.53 -29.87 -2.31
C GLY A 443 6.87 -29.37 -1.77
N ARG A 444 7.49 -28.44 -2.49
CA ARG A 444 8.85 -27.93 -2.23
C ARG A 444 9.03 -27.16 -0.92
N LEU A 445 7.95 -26.67 -0.31
CA LEU A 445 7.92 -25.99 0.99
C LEU A 445 9.03 -24.93 1.19
N PRO A 446 9.32 -24.04 0.21
CA PRO A 446 10.54 -23.23 0.28
C PRO A 446 10.52 -22.21 1.44
N TYR A 447 9.35 -21.89 1.99
CA TYR A 447 9.18 -21.00 3.15
C TYR A 447 8.81 -21.76 4.44
N GLY A 448 9.05 -23.08 4.48
CA GLY A 448 8.73 -23.96 5.61
C GLY A 448 7.25 -24.36 5.67
N ASN A 449 6.92 -25.17 6.67
CA ASN A 449 5.61 -25.84 6.82
C ASN A 449 4.51 -24.94 7.40
N ALA A 450 4.87 -23.73 7.87
CA ALA A 450 3.98 -22.79 8.54
C ALA A 450 3.78 -21.46 7.76
N TYR A 451 4.17 -21.40 6.48
CA TYR A 451 3.97 -20.20 5.67
C TYR A 451 2.59 -20.17 5.01
N TYR A 452 1.78 -19.18 5.39
CA TYR A 452 0.51 -18.84 4.73
C TYR A 452 0.70 -17.62 3.80
N GLN A 453 -0.08 -17.55 2.73
CA GLN A 453 -0.12 -16.38 1.81
C GLN A 453 -0.96 -15.21 2.37
N VAL A 454 -1.78 -15.48 3.38
CA VAL A 454 -2.64 -14.51 4.08
C VAL A 454 -2.34 -14.60 5.57
N THR A 455 -2.36 -13.47 6.27
CA THR A 455 -2.16 -13.37 7.72
C THR A 455 -3.34 -13.98 8.49
N ASP A 456 -3.12 -14.32 9.77
CA ASP A 456 -4.19 -14.80 10.65
C ASP A 456 -5.41 -13.86 10.63
N LYS A 457 -5.16 -12.54 10.56
CA LYS A 457 -6.14 -11.45 10.55
C LYS A 457 -6.72 -11.12 9.16
N GLY A 458 -6.23 -11.71 8.07
CA GLY A 458 -6.84 -11.61 6.74
C GLY A 458 -6.19 -10.68 5.72
N GLN A 459 -5.00 -10.13 5.96
CA GLN A 459 -4.24 -9.39 4.94
C GLN A 459 -3.45 -10.37 4.06
N THR A 460 -3.27 -10.10 2.78
CA THR A 460 -2.22 -10.80 2.00
C THR A 460 -0.84 -10.35 2.49
N ARG A 461 0.16 -11.24 2.50
CA ARG A 461 1.50 -10.95 3.04
C ARG A 461 2.64 -11.44 2.13
N GLU A 462 3.62 -10.58 1.90
CA GLU A 462 4.82 -10.85 1.11
C GLU A 462 6.03 -10.29 1.90
N TRP A 463 6.79 -9.32 1.35
CA TRP A 463 7.81 -8.55 2.10
C TRP A 463 7.18 -7.45 2.98
N GLY A 464 6.09 -7.79 3.67
CA GLY A 464 5.21 -6.88 4.41
C GLY A 464 3.85 -6.70 3.73
N TYR A 465 3.15 -5.62 4.12
CA TYR A 465 1.80 -5.32 3.63
C TYR A 465 1.75 -5.15 2.11
N VAL A 466 1.04 -6.05 1.45
CA VAL A 466 0.77 -6.00 0.02
C VAL A 466 -0.30 -4.94 -0.24
N GLY A 467 -0.01 -4.02 -1.16
CA GLY A 467 -0.80 -2.83 -1.44
C GLY A 467 -2.24 -3.08 -1.86
N ALA A 468 -3.01 -2.00 -1.86
CA ALA A 468 -4.30 -1.98 -2.55
C ALA A 468 -4.12 -2.22 -4.05
N GLY A 469 -5.13 -2.78 -4.71
CA GLY A 469 -5.06 -3.25 -6.09
C GLY A 469 -4.45 -4.65 -6.16
N TYR A 470 -3.14 -4.77 -5.93
CA TYR A 470 -2.40 -6.03 -6.06
C TYR A 470 -2.77 -7.07 -5.00
N GLY A 471 -2.92 -6.65 -3.73
CA GLY A 471 -3.27 -7.50 -2.60
C GLY A 471 -4.77 -7.67 -2.34
N GLU A 472 -5.63 -7.04 -3.14
CA GLU A 472 -7.09 -7.19 -3.04
C GLU A 472 -7.50 -8.46 -3.79
N LEU A 473 -7.78 -9.56 -3.07
CA LEU A 473 -8.04 -10.89 -3.66
C LEU A 473 -9.40 -11.48 -3.28
N GLN A 474 -10.22 -10.75 -2.53
CA GLN A 474 -11.51 -11.19 -1.98
C GLN A 474 -12.52 -11.58 -3.08
N SER A 475 -12.44 -10.91 -4.24
CA SER A 475 -13.24 -11.21 -5.43
C SER A 475 -13.03 -12.63 -5.99
N TYR A 476 -11.83 -13.20 -5.84
CA TYR A 476 -11.58 -14.60 -6.18
C TYR A 476 -12.31 -15.55 -5.23
N LEU A 477 -12.46 -15.18 -3.94
CA LEU A 477 -13.21 -16.00 -2.99
C LEU A 477 -14.72 -15.95 -3.25
N ALA A 478 -15.27 -14.82 -3.71
CA ALA A 478 -16.66 -14.74 -4.16
C ALA A 478 -16.92 -15.75 -5.31
N GLU A 479 -15.97 -15.84 -6.23
CA GLU A 479 -15.99 -16.84 -7.30
C GLU A 479 -15.83 -18.28 -6.76
N TYR A 480 -14.92 -18.53 -5.80
CA TYR A 480 -14.75 -19.86 -5.20
C TYR A 480 -15.99 -20.31 -4.41
N VAL A 481 -16.65 -19.42 -3.66
CA VAL A 481 -17.95 -19.70 -3.01
C VAL A 481 -18.97 -20.14 -4.07
N ARG A 482 -19.10 -19.39 -5.17
CA ARG A 482 -20.06 -19.65 -6.24
C ARG A 482 -19.85 -21.00 -6.96
N VAL A 483 -18.62 -21.51 -7.06
CA VAL A 483 -18.29 -22.78 -7.77
C VAL A 483 -17.99 -23.98 -6.85
N THR A 484 -18.03 -23.79 -5.52
CA THR A 484 -17.80 -24.85 -4.52
C THR A 484 -18.90 -25.01 -3.48
N GLY A 485 -19.66 -23.94 -3.18
CA GLY A 485 -20.60 -23.90 -2.06
C GLY A 485 -19.93 -24.01 -0.68
N SER A 486 -18.64 -23.69 -0.56
CA SER A 486 -17.89 -23.92 0.69
C SER A 486 -17.87 -22.70 1.60
N ASP A 487 -18.44 -22.87 2.80
CA ASP A 487 -18.49 -21.86 3.86
C ASP A 487 -17.10 -21.33 4.25
N ASP A 488 -16.06 -22.16 4.22
CA ASP A 488 -14.67 -21.77 4.53
C ASP A 488 -14.20 -20.59 3.66
N PHE A 489 -14.53 -20.61 2.36
CA PHE A 489 -14.20 -19.50 1.46
C PHE A 489 -15.06 -18.26 1.76
N CYS A 490 -16.31 -18.43 2.17
CA CYS A 490 -17.16 -17.32 2.58
C CYS A 490 -16.63 -16.63 3.85
N GLN A 491 -16.29 -17.42 4.88
CA GLN A 491 -15.73 -16.91 6.14
C GLN A 491 -14.35 -16.25 5.92
N GLN A 492 -13.46 -16.86 5.12
CA GLN A 492 -12.17 -16.27 4.78
C GLN A 492 -12.35 -14.99 3.94
N MET A 493 -13.31 -14.94 3.01
CA MET A 493 -13.65 -13.74 2.23
C MET A 493 -14.08 -12.59 3.15
N VAL A 494 -14.99 -12.86 4.10
CA VAL A 494 -15.47 -11.87 5.06
C VAL A 494 -14.32 -11.36 5.92
N LYS A 495 -13.43 -12.24 6.40
CA LYS A 495 -12.23 -11.85 7.15
C LYS A 495 -11.30 -10.95 6.33
N MET A 496 -10.97 -11.37 5.10
CA MET A 496 -10.08 -10.61 4.20
C MET A 496 -10.69 -9.28 3.73
N ALA A 497 -12.01 -9.15 3.68
CA ALA A 497 -12.70 -7.90 3.37
C ALA A 497 -12.69 -6.95 4.59
N LYS A 498 -13.02 -7.46 5.78
CA LYS A 498 -13.00 -6.68 7.03
C LYS A 498 -11.60 -6.19 7.40
N ALA A 499 -10.56 -6.97 7.10
CA ALA A 499 -9.16 -6.55 7.26
C ALA A 499 -8.78 -5.32 6.42
N ARG A 500 -9.37 -5.15 5.22
CA ARG A 500 -9.07 -4.04 4.31
C ARG A 500 -9.90 -2.79 4.55
N ALA A 501 -11.05 -2.90 5.21
CA ALA A 501 -11.94 -1.76 5.47
C ALA A 501 -11.27 -0.59 6.23
N PRO A 502 -10.38 -0.80 7.22
CA PRO A 502 -9.57 0.26 7.81
C PRO A 502 -8.63 0.98 6.83
N PHE A 503 -8.23 0.36 5.71
CA PHE A 503 -7.28 0.92 4.72
C PHE A 503 -8.01 1.63 3.57
N ARG A 504 -9.10 2.33 3.92
CA ARG A 504 -9.84 3.24 3.05
C ARG A 504 -9.83 4.63 3.67
N ARG A 505 -9.40 5.68 2.96
CA ARG A 505 -9.50 7.07 3.46
C ARG A 505 -10.66 7.81 2.80
N PRO A 506 -11.33 8.74 3.50
CA PRO A 506 -12.18 9.75 2.85
C PRO A 506 -11.39 10.50 1.78
N ALA A 507 -12.02 10.78 0.65
CA ALA A 507 -11.42 11.48 -0.48
C ALA A 507 -12.46 12.21 -1.32
N ILE A 508 -11.96 13.04 -2.24
CA ILE A 508 -12.77 13.81 -3.18
C ILE A 508 -12.52 13.31 -4.59
N ASP A 509 -13.57 12.79 -5.19
CA ASP A 509 -13.61 12.42 -6.60
C ASP A 509 -14.00 13.66 -7.43
N VAL A 510 -13.04 14.22 -8.16
CA VAL A 510 -13.17 15.49 -8.89
C VAL A 510 -13.41 15.22 -10.38
N VAL A 511 -14.66 15.33 -10.83
CA VAL A 511 -15.05 15.03 -12.23
C VAL A 511 -15.82 16.19 -12.85
N ASN A 512 -15.33 16.68 -13.99
CA ASN A 512 -15.94 17.76 -14.78
C ASN A 512 -16.23 19.04 -13.95
N GLY A 513 -15.34 19.38 -13.00
CA GLY A 513 -15.47 20.53 -12.10
C GLY A 513 -16.39 20.31 -10.89
N ASN A 514 -16.94 19.10 -10.71
CA ASN A 514 -17.77 18.73 -9.57
C ASN A 514 -16.97 17.87 -8.59
N ASN A 515 -17.26 18.00 -7.29
CA ASN A 515 -16.60 17.28 -6.21
C ASN A 515 -17.58 16.29 -5.56
N TYR A 516 -17.26 15.00 -5.63
CA TYR A 516 -18.08 13.95 -5.05
C TYR A 516 -17.36 13.30 -3.86
N ARG A 517 -18.13 12.87 -2.85
CA ARG A 517 -17.58 12.05 -1.77
C ARG A 517 -17.09 10.71 -2.33
N ALA A 518 -15.96 10.24 -1.83
CA ALA A 518 -15.38 8.95 -2.19
C ALA A 518 -14.63 8.35 -1.00
N MET A 519 -14.39 7.03 -1.06
CA MET A 519 -13.45 6.33 -0.19
C MET A 519 -12.39 5.63 -1.05
N GLU A 520 -11.16 6.12 -1.00
CA GLU A 520 -10.01 5.62 -1.78
C GLU A 520 -9.14 4.66 -0.98
N ALA A 521 -8.22 3.97 -1.66
CA ALA A 521 -7.21 3.12 -1.02
C ALA A 521 -6.02 3.88 -0.44
N ILE A 522 -5.48 3.41 0.69
CA ILE A 522 -4.13 3.78 1.13
C ILE A 522 -3.09 3.10 0.23
N GLY A 523 -2.58 3.84 -0.76
CA GLY A 523 -1.48 3.40 -1.62
C GLY A 523 -0.12 3.40 -0.89
N LEU A 524 0.15 4.46 -0.12
CA LEU A 524 1.47 4.76 0.47
C LEU A 524 2.10 3.67 1.35
N LEU A 525 1.35 2.65 1.81
CA LEU A 525 1.89 1.57 2.66
C LEU A 525 2.23 0.28 1.93
N ALA A 526 1.97 0.19 0.62
CA ALA A 526 2.32 -0.97 -0.20
C ALA A 526 3.84 -1.20 -0.22
N TRP A 527 4.33 -2.40 0.10
CA TRP A 527 5.77 -2.70 0.04
C TRP A 527 6.35 -2.62 -1.39
N ARG A 528 5.50 -2.75 -2.43
CA ARG A 528 5.85 -2.98 -3.85
C ARG A 528 5.95 -1.68 -4.68
N GLY A 529 6.89 -1.62 -5.63
CA GLY A 529 7.39 -0.40 -6.30
C GLY A 529 6.45 0.58 -6.99
N ALA A 530 6.99 1.76 -7.33
CA ALA A 530 6.56 2.80 -8.29
C ALA A 530 5.07 3.03 -8.51
N HIS A 531 4.38 2.05 -9.08
CA HIS A 531 2.95 2.08 -9.35
C HIS A 531 2.10 1.96 -8.06
N GLU A 532 2.68 1.40 -7.00
CA GLU A 532 2.05 1.20 -5.69
C GLU A 532 2.80 1.96 -4.59
N SER A 533 4.13 1.78 -4.44
CA SER A 533 4.87 2.36 -3.31
C SER A 533 5.39 3.79 -3.49
N ASP A 534 5.89 4.21 -4.65
CA ASP A 534 6.76 5.41 -4.73
C ASP A 534 6.00 6.75 -4.64
N GLY A 535 4.93 6.82 -3.85
CA GLY A 535 4.12 8.03 -3.68
C GLY A 535 2.90 8.02 -4.58
N ASN A 536 2.01 7.04 -4.41
CA ASN A 536 0.60 7.22 -4.74
C ASN A 536 -0.12 7.68 -3.46
N PHE A 537 -0.12 8.99 -3.22
CA PHE A 537 -0.70 9.64 -2.04
C PHE A 537 -2.23 9.56 -2.10
N ALA A 538 -2.78 9.98 -3.24
CA ALA A 538 -4.11 9.57 -3.65
C ALA A 538 -4.01 8.15 -4.21
N GLY A 539 -4.75 7.22 -3.62
CA GLY A 539 -5.06 5.94 -4.24
C GLY A 539 -6.19 6.06 -5.26
N TYR A 540 -6.58 4.92 -5.81
CA TYR A 540 -7.81 4.79 -6.59
C TYR A 540 -9.02 4.65 -5.65
N ILE A 541 -10.23 4.95 -6.13
CA ILE A 541 -11.48 4.77 -5.37
C ILE A 541 -11.66 3.27 -5.10
N ALA A 542 -11.62 2.84 -3.83
CA ALA A 542 -11.33 1.44 -3.49
C ALA A 542 -12.42 0.74 -2.65
N TYR A 543 -13.54 1.42 -2.40
CA TYR A 543 -14.79 0.78 -1.97
C TYR A 543 -15.75 0.40 -3.12
N VAL A 544 -15.50 0.89 -4.35
CA VAL A 544 -16.33 0.60 -5.53
C VAL A 544 -16.06 -0.79 -6.13
N ASP A 545 -16.95 -1.20 -7.03
CA ASP A 545 -16.70 -2.28 -7.98
C ASP A 545 -15.95 -1.72 -9.20
N SER A 546 -14.63 -1.51 -9.05
CA SER A 546 -13.77 -0.88 -10.08
C SER A 546 -13.47 -1.88 -11.20
N LEU A 547 -14.41 -2.11 -12.11
CA LEU A 547 -14.37 -3.24 -13.03
C LEU A 547 -13.42 -3.06 -14.24
N ASN A 548 -13.08 -1.83 -14.61
CA ASN A 548 -12.33 -1.49 -15.83
C ASN A 548 -10.80 -1.37 -15.65
N THR A 549 -10.28 -1.48 -14.43
CA THR A 549 -8.85 -1.33 -14.10
C THR A 549 -8.19 -2.65 -13.69
N ASN A 550 -6.88 -2.63 -13.47
CA ASN A 550 -6.16 -3.71 -12.78
C ASN A 550 -6.51 -3.82 -11.27
N GLU A 551 -7.36 -2.94 -10.74
CA GLU A 551 -7.72 -2.89 -9.33
C GLU A 551 -8.74 -3.97 -9.00
N ARG A 552 -8.66 -4.53 -7.79
CA ARG A 552 -9.47 -5.70 -7.39
C ARG A 552 -10.35 -5.46 -6.18
N ALA A 553 -10.53 -4.19 -5.81
CA ALA A 553 -11.72 -3.78 -5.08
C ALA A 553 -12.96 -4.16 -5.90
N LYS A 554 -13.83 -4.98 -5.30
CA LYS A 554 -15.10 -5.47 -5.86
C LYS A 554 -16.14 -5.48 -4.73
N GLY A 555 -16.35 -4.30 -4.13
CA GLY A 555 -16.99 -4.17 -2.82
C GLY A 555 -18.42 -4.71 -2.76
N LEU A 556 -19.22 -4.40 -3.79
CA LEU A 556 -20.59 -4.87 -3.93
C LEU A 556 -20.63 -6.40 -4.10
N ARG A 557 -19.85 -6.96 -5.03
CA ARG A 557 -19.74 -8.41 -5.26
C ARG A 557 -19.40 -9.18 -3.98
N VAL A 558 -18.40 -8.70 -3.23
CA VAL A 558 -17.95 -9.36 -2.00
C VAL A 558 -19.01 -9.30 -0.89
N ALA A 559 -19.75 -8.19 -0.79
CA ALA A 559 -20.89 -8.08 0.12
C ALA A 559 -22.07 -8.98 -0.32
N ALA A 560 -22.38 -9.05 -1.61
CA ALA A 560 -23.48 -9.86 -2.14
C ALA A 560 -23.22 -11.37 -1.99
N ALA A 561 -22.00 -11.82 -2.27
CA ALA A 561 -21.58 -13.22 -2.17
C ALA A 561 -21.36 -13.71 -0.73
N SER A 562 -21.18 -12.80 0.25
CA SER A 562 -21.09 -13.16 1.67
C SER A 562 -22.41 -13.00 2.44
N GLN A 563 -23.26 -12.05 2.02
CA GLN A 563 -24.41 -11.56 2.78
C GLN A 563 -24.05 -11.06 4.20
N ASP A 564 -22.79 -10.73 4.46
CA ASP A 564 -22.35 -10.22 5.75
C ASP A 564 -22.90 -8.81 6.00
N ALA A 565 -23.65 -8.64 7.08
CA ALA A 565 -24.35 -7.40 7.39
C ALA A 565 -23.44 -6.16 7.48
N THR A 566 -22.17 -6.31 7.89
CA THR A 566 -21.21 -5.21 7.92
C THR A 566 -20.76 -4.84 6.51
N LEU A 567 -20.46 -5.84 5.67
CA LEU A 567 -20.03 -5.62 4.28
C LEU A 567 -21.16 -5.07 3.42
N ILE A 568 -22.41 -5.48 3.68
CA ILE A 568 -23.61 -4.88 3.08
C ILE A 568 -23.69 -3.38 3.43
N GLY A 569 -23.43 -2.99 4.68
CA GLY A 569 -23.38 -1.59 5.09
C GLY A 569 -22.30 -0.78 4.35
N TYR A 570 -21.10 -1.34 4.19
CA TYR A 570 -20.03 -0.73 3.40
C TYR A 570 -20.40 -0.59 1.91
N ALA A 571 -21.06 -1.59 1.34
CA ALA A 571 -21.57 -1.53 -0.04
C ALA A 571 -22.72 -0.54 -0.20
N LYS A 572 -23.55 -0.34 0.83
CA LYS A 572 -24.59 0.70 0.84
C LYS A 572 -24.01 2.10 0.90
N GLN A 573 -22.92 2.33 1.64
CA GLN A 573 -22.20 3.61 1.61
C GLN A 573 -21.76 4.01 0.18
N MET A 574 -21.20 3.04 -0.56
CA MET A 574 -20.81 3.21 -1.97
C MET A 574 -21.99 3.56 -2.90
N LEU A 575 -23.21 3.13 -2.55
CA LEU A 575 -24.45 3.52 -3.24
C LEU A 575 -24.96 4.90 -2.78
N GLU A 576 -24.84 5.23 -1.50
CA GLU A 576 -25.25 6.52 -0.89
C GLU A 576 -24.39 7.70 -1.35
N ASP A 577 -23.10 7.48 -1.58
CA ASP A 577 -22.20 8.44 -2.23
C ASP A 577 -22.34 8.43 -3.78
N GLY A 578 -23.11 7.48 -4.33
CA GLY A 578 -23.39 7.34 -5.76
C GLY A 578 -22.22 6.82 -6.62
N GLN A 579 -21.13 6.37 -6.01
CA GLN A 579 -19.89 6.04 -6.71
C GLN A 579 -19.94 4.72 -7.49
N PHE A 580 -20.83 3.80 -7.11
CA PHE A 580 -20.96 2.49 -7.76
C PHE A 580 -21.24 2.58 -9.27
N PHE A 581 -22.29 3.29 -9.68
CA PHE A 581 -22.71 3.29 -11.09
C PHE A 581 -21.69 4.00 -11.99
N ALA A 582 -20.92 4.94 -11.44
CA ALA A 582 -19.84 5.60 -12.16
C ALA A 582 -18.67 4.64 -12.48
N SER A 583 -18.33 3.71 -11.58
CA SER A 583 -17.22 2.75 -11.79
C SER A 583 -17.53 1.65 -12.81
N LEU A 584 -18.77 1.57 -13.31
CA LEU A 584 -19.19 0.61 -14.35
C LEU A 584 -18.91 1.10 -15.79
N SER A 585 -18.55 2.38 -15.98
CA SER A 585 -18.34 2.95 -17.31
C SER A 585 -17.13 2.34 -18.04
N GLY A 586 -17.35 1.81 -19.25
CA GLY A 586 -16.31 1.14 -20.05
C GLY A 586 -15.80 -0.18 -19.46
N ALA A 587 -16.56 -0.78 -18.53
CA ALA A 587 -16.16 -1.96 -17.78
C ALA A 587 -16.84 -3.26 -18.25
N GLU A 588 -17.62 -3.22 -19.32
CA GLU A 588 -18.35 -4.37 -19.88
C GLU A 588 -17.44 -5.54 -20.30
N SER A 589 -16.14 -5.30 -20.45
CA SER A 589 -15.14 -6.29 -20.82
C SER A 589 -14.73 -7.23 -19.68
N ALA A 590 -14.89 -6.79 -18.42
CA ALA A 590 -14.55 -7.56 -17.23
C ALA A 590 -15.45 -8.80 -17.08
N PHE A 591 -14.90 -9.89 -16.54
CA PHE A 591 -15.67 -11.13 -16.35
C PHE A 591 -16.79 -10.94 -15.32
N GLU A 592 -16.50 -10.18 -14.27
CA GLU A 592 -17.37 -9.87 -13.14
C GLU A 592 -18.53 -8.93 -13.53
N ALA A 593 -18.42 -8.20 -14.65
CA ALA A 593 -19.48 -7.35 -15.19
C ALA A 593 -20.78 -8.10 -15.48
N LEU A 594 -20.69 -9.42 -15.72
CA LEU A 594 -21.83 -10.31 -15.95
C LEU A 594 -22.66 -10.58 -14.68
N ASP A 595 -22.07 -10.45 -13.50
CA ASP A 595 -22.73 -10.76 -12.23
C ASP A 595 -23.32 -9.50 -11.54
N VAL A 596 -22.85 -8.31 -11.92
CA VAL A 596 -23.28 -6.98 -11.43
C VAL A 596 -24.79 -6.85 -11.23
N PHE A 597 -25.59 -7.37 -12.16
CA PHE A 597 -27.05 -7.29 -12.08
C PHE A 597 -27.64 -8.04 -10.87
N ALA A 598 -27.07 -9.20 -10.52
CA ALA A 598 -27.49 -10.00 -9.38
C ALA A 598 -26.88 -9.46 -8.07
N ASP A 599 -25.59 -9.09 -8.10
CA ASP A 599 -24.88 -8.51 -6.96
C ASP A 599 -25.57 -7.22 -6.50
N TYR A 600 -25.98 -6.35 -7.44
CA TYR A 600 -26.68 -5.10 -7.13
C TYR A 600 -28.08 -5.32 -6.55
N GLN A 601 -28.91 -6.20 -7.15
CA GLN A 601 -30.26 -6.45 -6.62
C GLN A 601 -30.21 -7.13 -5.24
N THR A 602 -29.19 -7.94 -4.96
CA THR A 602 -28.92 -8.51 -3.63
C THR A 602 -28.66 -7.40 -2.60
N ILE A 603 -27.76 -6.46 -2.87
CA ILE A 603 -27.45 -5.36 -1.92
C ILE A 603 -28.59 -4.34 -1.81
N LYS A 604 -29.32 -4.09 -2.91
CA LYS A 604 -30.51 -3.21 -2.92
C LYS A 604 -31.64 -3.74 -2.03
N THR A 605 -31.85 -5.06 -2.02
CA THR A 605 -32.95 -5.70 -1.27
C THR A 605 -32.57 -6.12 0.16
N ALA A 606 -31.28 -6.30 0.45
CA ALA A 606 -30.80 -6.57 1.80
C ALA A 606 -31.14 -5.44 2.79
N SER A 607 -31.31 -5.76 4.08
CA SER A 607 -31.39 -4.77 5.16
C SER A 607 -30.09 -3.96 5.26
N ASP A 608 -30.17 -2.69 5.68
CA ASP A 608 -28.98 -1.98 6.14
C ASP A 608 -28.70 -2.31 7.61
N SER A 609 -27.42 -2.46 7.96
CA SER A 609 -26.96 -2.61 9.34
C SER A 609 -26.59 -1.28 10.00
N GLY A 610 -26.53 -0.19 9.23
CA GLY A 610 -25.98 1.10 9.65
C GLY A 610 -24.45 1.12 9.70
N ALA A 611 -23.77 0.00 9.42
CA ALA A 611 -22.31 -0.03 9.36
C ALA A 611 -21.81 0.80 8.16
N ARG A 612 -20.78 1.63 8.38
CA ARG A 612 -20.07 2.40 7.35
C ARG A 612 -18.56 2.18 7.55
N LEU A 613 -17.75 2.47 6.54
CA LEU A 613 -16.32 2.12 6.55
C LEU A 613 -15.62 2.77 7.76
N PRO A 614 -14.74 2.05 8.50
CA PRO A 614 -14.24 2.50 9.82
C PRO A 614 -13.61 3.90 9.86
N MET A 615 -13.07 4.36 8.73
CA MET A 615 -12.40 5.65 8.58
C MET A 615 -13.31 6.78 8.11
N THR A 616 -14.59 6.54 7.87
CA THR A 616 -15.57 7.59 7.52
C THR A 616 -15.80 8.53 8.72
N ASP A 617 -16.18 9.78 8.44
CA ASP A 617 -16.44 10.77 9.49
C ASP A 617 -17.59 10.34 10.41
N GLY A 618 -17.50 10.73 11.68
CA GLY A 618 -18.43 10.30 12.73
C GLY A 618 -18.36 8.82 13.14
N GLN A 619 -17.51 7.97 12.51
CA GLN A 619 -17.28 6.61 13.00
C GLN A 619 -16.47 6.59 14.30
N PRO A 620 -16.62 5.56 15.17
CA PRO A 620 -15.94 5.49 16.46
C PRO A 620 -14.40 5.43 16.39
N ASP A 621 -13.76 5.82 17.49
CA ASP A 621 -12.32 5.65 17.71
C ASP A 621 -11.91 4.16 17.67
N PHE A 622 -10.83 3.82 16.97
CA PHE A 622 -10.29 2.46 16.94
C PHE A 622 -8.80 2.45 16.55
N ALA A 623 -8.09 1.38 16.90
CA ALA A 623 -6.87 0.97 16.20
C ALA A 623 -6.96 -0.50 15.78
N TRP A 624 -6.80 -0.74 14.48
CA TRP A 624 -6.70 -2.06 13.89
C TRP A 624 -5.23 -2.35 13.57
N THR A 625 -4.76 -3.55 13.90
CA THR A 625 -3.35 -3.94 13.76
C THR A 625 -3.21 -5.30 13.09
N ASP A 626 -2.11 -5.53 12.40
CA ASP A 626 -1.69 -6.85 11.90
C ASP A 626 -0.20 -7.05 12.19
N GLU A 627 0.07 -8.01 13.07
CA GLU A 627 1.40 -8.34 13.59
C GLU A 627 2.22 -9.21 12.62
N ASP A 628 1.63 -9.72 11.55
CA ASP A 628 2.38 -10.38 10.49
C ASP A 628 3.00 -9.39 9.51
N ASN A 629 2.21 -8.41 9.10
CA ASN A 629 2.61 -7.30 8.24
C ASN A 629 3.14 -6.09 9.03
N ALA A 630 3.21 -6.19 10.36
CA ALA A 630 3.53 -5.11 11.32
C ALA A 630 2.94 -3.74 10.92
N ILE A 631 1.64 -3.73 10.66
CA ILE A 631 0.90 -2.58 10.11
C ILE A 631 -0.26 -2.18 11.04
N VAL A 632 -0.54 -0.89 11.10
CA VAL A 632 -1.57 -0.24 11.92
C VAL A 632 -2.44 0.67 11.06
N ALA A 633 -3.74 0.70 11.35
CA ALA A 633 -4.69 1.67 10.85
C ALA A 633 -5.59 2.13 12.01
N LEU A 634 -5.59 3.42 12.34
CA LEU A 634 -6.32 3.96 13.48
C LEU A 634 -7.06 5.26 13.17
N LYS A 635 -8.10 5.53 13.97
CA LYS A 635 -8.89 6.78 13.99
C LYS A 635 -9.07 7.23 15.43
N LYS A 636 -8.95 8.54 15.68
CA LYS A 636 -9.23 9.18 16.98
C LYS A 636 -9.87 10.55 16.73
N GLY A 637 -11.15 10.71 17.03
CA GLY A 637 -11.91 11.85 16.54
C GLY A 637 -11.76 11.96 15.01
N ASP A 638 -11.32 13.11 14.51
CA ASP A 638 -11.08 13.32 13.08
C ASP A 638 -9.64 13.03 12.63
N GLU A 639 -8.72 12.71 13.55
CA GLU A 639 -7.39 12.22 13.21
C GLU A 639 -7.45 10.78 12.68
N ARG A 640 -6.60 10.51 11.69
CA ARG A 640 -6.42 9.18 11.09
C ARG A 640 -4.94 8.92 10.89
N LEU A 641 -4.48 7.70 11.17
CA LEU A 641 -3.10 7.30 10.96
C LEU A 641 -3.03 5.87 10.43
N TRP A 642 -2.38 5.71 9.28
CA TRP A 642 -1.97 4.42 8.74
C TRP A 642 -0.45 4.34 8.79
N LEU A 643 0.09 3.22 9.30
CA LEU A 643 1.53 3.05 9.48
C LEU A 643 1.97 1.60 9.25
N SER A 644 3.01 1.39 8.45
CA SER A 644 3.63 0.08 8.22
C SER A 644 5.07 0.07 8.73
N ALA A 645 5.37 -0.75 9.74
CA ALA A 645 6.70 -0.90 10.34
C ALA A 645 7.51 -2.05 9.71
N TYR A 646 6.86 -3.03 9.08
CA TYR A 646 7.55 -4.01 8.23
C TYR A 646 7.63 -3.46 6.80
N TRP A 647 8.59 -2.54 6.59
CA TRP A 647 8.64 -1.67 5.41
C TRP A 647 9.73 -2.05 4.39
N GLN A 648 9.28 -2.41 3.17
CA GLN A 648 10.06 -2.55 1.92
C GLN A 648 11.34 -3.42 2.02
N ALA A 649 11.25 -4.50 2.79
CA ALA A 649 12.37 -5.31 3.27
C ALA A 649 12.79 -6.47 2.34
N LYS A 650 12.92 -6.20 1.03
CA LYS A 650 13.24 -7.20 0.00
C LYS A 650 14.73 -7.57 -0.10
N ALA A 651 15.11 -8.34 -1.12
CA ALA A 651 16.51 -8.63 -1.45
C ALA A 651 17.39 -7.34 -1.51
N GLY A 652 18.57 -7.38 -0.89
CA GLY A 652 19.43 -6.20 -0.75
C GLY A 652 18.92 -5.16 0.26
N THR A 653 18.20 -5.60 1.30
CA THR A 653 17.85 -4.80 2.49
C THR A 653 17.88 -5.70 3.73
N GLY A 654 17.68 -5.12 4.92
CA GLY A 654 17.58 -5.83 6.19
C GLY A 654 16.60 -5.12 7.13
N ILE A 655 16.71 -5.37 8.43
CA ILE A 655 15.93 -4.68 9.46
C ILE A 655 16.43 -3.23 9.49
N ASN A 656 15.65 -2.32 8.90
CA ASN A 656 16.06 -0.95 8.62
C ASN A 656 15.78 0.05 9.76
N ALA A 657 15.04 -0.36 10.80
CA ALA A 657 14.56 0.51 11.86
C ALA A 657 13.75 1.71 11.34
N LEU A 658 12.97 1.49 10.28
CA LEU A 658 12.03 2.48 9.73
C LEU A 658 10.58 1.99 9.83
N ALA A 659 9.65 2.94 9.79
CA ALA A 659 8.27 2.71 9.41
C ALA A 659 7.86 3.77 8.38
N ARG A 660 6.86 3.46 7.57
CA ARG A 660 6.23 4.40 6.66
C ARG A 660 4.84 4.77 7.17
N PHE A 661 4.45 6.03 7.05
CA PHE A 661 3.19 6.55 7.60
C PHE A 661 2.43 7.45 6.63
N HIS A 662 1.12 7.54 6.87
CA HIS A 662 0.20 8.56 6.35
C HIS A 662 -0.72 8.97 7.51
N PHE A 663 -0.62 10.22 7.94
CA PHE A 663 -1.47 10.89 8.91
C PHE A 663 -2.41 11.84 8.17
N SER A 664 -3.67 11.92 8.58
CA SER A 664 -4.69 12.76 7.93
C SER A 664 -5.62 13.41 8.95
N THR A 665 -5.99 14.65 8.67
CA THR A 665 -6.93 15.48 9.43
C THR A 665 -7.84 16.24 8.45
N PRO A 666 -8.95 16.86 8.89
CA PRO A 666 -9.79 17.67 7.99
C PRO A 666 -9.03 18.83 7.32
N GLY A 667 -7.99 19.37 7.98
CA GLY A 667 -7.21 20.52 7.51
C GLY A 667 -5.99 20.15 6.65
N TYR A 668 -5.24 19.12 7.03
CA TYR A 668 -3.96 18.75 6.40
C TYR A 668 -3.64 17.26 6.55
N ASP A 669 -2.79 16.77 5.66
CA ASP A 669 -2.18 15.44 5.71
C ASP A 669 -0.66 15.55 5.92
N GLN A 670 -0.06 14.54 6.57
CA GLN A 670 1.39 14.33 6.59
C GLN A 670 1.72 12.90 6.19
N TYR A 671 2.75 12.71 5.39
CA TYR A 671 3.19 11.37 5.01
C TYR A 671 4.70 11.29 4.92
N GLY A 672 5.25 10.09 5.07
CA GLY A 672 6.69 9.95 5.05
C GLY A 672 7.20 8.69 5.71
N VAL A 673 8.47 8.73 6.09
CA VAL A 673 9.16 7.69 6.86
C VAL A 673 9.58 8.19 8.24
N LEU A 674 9.58 7.31 9.24
CA LEU A 674 10.02 7.58 10.61
C LEU A 674 10.93 6.49 11.19
N GLU A 675 11.75 6.86 12.17
CA GLU A 675 12.60 5.91 12.91
C GLU A 675 11.77 5.06 13.88
N THR A 676 11.93 3.74 13.81
CA THR A 676 11.39 2.79 14.79
C THR A 676 12.51 2.25 15.69
N THR A 677 12.14 1.67 16.82
CA THR A 677 13.04 0.91 17.67
C THR A 677 12.67 -0.58 17.62
N PRO A 678 13.25 -1.35 16.68
CA PRO A 678 12.96 -2.77 16.57
C PRO A 678 13.78 -3.62 17.54
N LEU A 679 13.20 -4.73 18.00
CA LEU A 679 13.90 -5.82 18.70
C LEU A 679 13.77 -7.09 17.86
N PHE A 680 14.86 -7.86 17.75
CA PHE A 680 14.97 -8.94 16.76
C PHE A 680 16.14 -9.86 17.07
N ARG A 681 16.15 -11.03 16.43
CA ARG A 681 17.32 -11.90 16.30
C ARG A 681 17.88 -11.82 14.87
N ALA A 682 19.18 -11.67 14.76
CA ALA A 682 19.91 -11.67 13.49
C ALA A 682 21.25 -12.39 13.68
N THR A 683 21.67 -13.17 12.68
CA THR A 683 22.96 -13.88 12.66
C THR A 683 23.90 -13.38 11.56
N THR A 684 23.40 -12.52 10.66
CA THR A 684 24.11 -11.96 9.53
C THR A 684 23.66 -10.52 9.29
N SER A 685 24.37 -9.79 8.43
CA SER A 685 24.09 -8.39 8.10
C SER A 685 24.32 -8.09 6.63
N TYR A 686 23.61 -7.09 6.11
CA TYR A 686 23.75 -6.54 4.77
C TYR A 686 24.27 -5.09 4.84
N THR A 687 25.36 -4.81 4.13
CA THR A 687 25.89 -3.44 3.97
C THR A 687 25.23 -2.78 2.77
N ARG A 688 24.62 -1.61 2.96
CA ARG A 688 23.90 -0.87 1.92
C ARG A 688 24.86 -0.37 0.83
N ALA A 689 24.71 -0.92 -0.37
CA ALA A 689 25.48 -0.49 -1.54
C ALA A 689 25.18 0.96 -1.94
N ASN A 690 26.15 1.61 -2.60
CA ASN A 690 26.01 2.96 -3.15
C ASN A 690 25.16 2.94 -4.44
N MET A 691 23.86 2.71 -4.28
CA MET A 691 22.88 2.63 -5.37
C MET A 691 21.59 3.35 -4.96
N ILE A 692 20.92 3.98 -5.91
CA ILE A 692 19.65 4.72 -5.69
C ILE A 692 18.43 4.04 -6.33
N ASP A 693 18.60 2.88 -6.96
CA ASP A 693 17.56 2.04 -7.55
C ASP A 693 17.77 0.59 -7.11
N LYS A 694 16.71 -0.17 -6.84
CA LYS A 694 16.80 -1.60 -6.43
C LYS A 694 15.87 -2.60 -7.17
N PRO A 695 15.41 -2.36 -8.40
CA PRO A 695 14.29 -3.09 -9.03
C PRO A 695 14.42 -4.63 -9.03
N GLU A 696 13.27 -5.34 -8.98
CA GLU A 696 13.19 -6.81 -8.81
C GLU A 696 13.97 -7.67 -9.82
N GLN A 697 14.14 -7.24 -11.07
CA GLN A 697 14.67 -8.09 -12.16
C GLN A 697 15.96 -7.57 -12.80
N ASN A 698 15.97 -6.31 -13.28
CA ASN A 698 17.11 -5.71 -13.96
C ASN A 698 17.47 -4.39 -13.26
N GLN A 699 18.70 -4.26 -12.76
CA GLN A 699 19.16 -3.01 -12.13
C GLN A 699 19.24 -1.88 -13.16
N TYR A 700 18.32 -0.91 -13.06
CA TYR A 700 18.43 0.34 -13.79
C TYR A 700 19.46 1.25 -13.12
N VAL A 701 20.33 1.86 -13.91
CA VAL A 701 21.27 2.90 -13.46
C VAL A 701 20.88 4.21 -14.14
N PRO A 702 20.43 5.25 -13.41
CA PRO A 702 20.17 6.56 -14.02
C PRO A 702 21.48 7.19 -14.54
N PRO A 703 21.45 7.89 -15.68
CA PRO A 703 22.56 8.71 -16.14
C PRO A 703 23.06 9.66 -15.04
N ASN A 704 24.38 9.64 -14.82
CA ASN A 704 25.07 10.38 -13.75
C ASN A 704 24.43 10.13 -12.36
N ALA A 705 24.26 8.86 -11.99
CA ALA A 705 23.69 8.45 -10.71
C ALA A 705 24.44 9.11 -9.52
N PRO A 706 23.76 9.92 -8.68
CA PRO A 706 24.36 10.48 -7.49
C PRO A 706 24.63 9.42 -6.42
N ASN A 707 25.52 9.75 -5.47
CA ASN A 707 25.76 8.91 -4.30
C ASN A 707 24.50 8.78 -3.46
N ASN A 708 24.26 7.60 -2.88
CA ASN A 708 23.20 7.39 -1.90
C ASN A 708 23.66 7.90 -0.52
N ALA A 709 22.87 8.75 0.14
CA ALA A 709 23.20 9.32 1.45
C ALA A 709 23.32 8.28 2.59
N TYR A 710 22.84 7.06 2.37
CA TYR A 710 22.89 5.94 3.32
C TYR A 710 23.94 4.87 2.94
N ALA A 711 24.73 5.07 1.89
CA ALA A 711 25.73 4.09 1.45
C ALA A 711 26.71 3.72 2.59
N GLY A 712 26.94 2.41 2.78
CA GLY A 712 27.75 1.88 3.87
C GLY A 712 26.99 1.59 5.18
N GLU A 713 25.70 1.94 5.28
CA GLU A 713 24.85 1.57 6.43
C GLU A 713 24.75 0.03 6.56
N ILE A 714 25.01 -0.50 7.77
CA ILE A 714 24.95 -1.94 8.06
C ILE A 714 23.59 -2.28 8.66
N LEU A 715 22.81 -3.11 7.98
CA LEU A 715 21.49 -3.58 8.39
C LEU A 715 21.54 -5.05 8.85
N PRO A 716 20.99 -5.42 10.01
CA PRO A 716 20.82 -6.81 10.41
C PRO A 716 19.89 -7.58 9.47
N LEU A 717 20.15 -8.86 9.26
CA LEU A 717 19.25 -9.77 8.56
C LEU A 717 18.52 -10.65 9.57
N GLY A 718 17.20 -10.52 9.63
CA GLY A 718 16.34 -11.29 10.53
C GLY A 718 16.42 -12.80 10.30
N ALA A 719 16.23 -13.57 11.37
CA ALA A 719 16.30 -15.03 11.33
C ALA A 719 15.27 -15.64 10.35
N THR A 720 15.71 -16.63 9.57
CA THR A 720 14.85 -17.46 8.69
C THR A 720 14.41 -18.72 9.46
N PRO A 721 13.18 -19.23 9.28
CA PRO A 721 12.75 -20.49 9.88
C PRO A 721 13.68 -21.65 9.53
N SER A 722 13.95 -22.54 10.48
CA SER A 722 14.91 -23.65 10.31
C SER A 722 14.45 -24.74 9.33
N ASP A 723 13.18 -24.73 8.93
CA ASP A 723 12.60 -25.62 7.91
C ASP A 723 12.35 -24.91 6.56
N ALA A 724 12.72 -23.64 6.42
CA ALA A 724 12.64 -22.88 5.17
C ALA A 724 13.98 -22.90 4.42
N SER A 725 13.93 -23.14 3.10
CA SER A 725 15.11 -23.08 2.22
C SER A 725 15.27 -21.72 1.53
N GLY A 726 14.23 -20.88 1.52
CA GLY A 726 14.25 -19.51 1.04
C GLY A 726 13.92 -18.52 2.16
N SER A 727 14.72 -17.45 2.27
CA SER A 727 14.55 -16.42 3.30
C SER A 727 13.59 -15.28 2.92
N ASP A 728 13.08 -15.25 1.70
CA ASP A 728 12.45 -14.06 1.09
C ASP A 728 11.43 -13.35 2.01
N PRO A 729 10.26 -13.93 2.38
CA PRO A 729 9.20 -13.21 3.11
C PRO A 729 9.52 -12.98 4.60
N PHE A 730 10.73 -13.30 5.05
CA PHE A 730 11.18 -13.12 6.44
C PHE A 730 12.24 -12.02 6.56
N ARG A 731 12.85 -11.58 5.44
CA ARG A 731 13.90 -10.55 5.45
C ARG A 731 13.38 -9.25 6.03
N GLY A 732 14.17 -8.62 6.89
CA GLY A 732 13.90 -7.34 7.54
C GLY A 732 12.70 -7.26 8.48
N LYS A 733 12.05 -8.39 8.80
CA LYS A 733 11.06 -8.47 9.87
C LYS A 733 11.75 -8.53 11.24
N ALA A 734 11.25 -7.75 12.19
CA ALA A 734 11.69 -7.77 13.58
C ALA A 734 10.66 -8.49 14.49
N ASP A 735 11.12 -9.07 15.60
CA ASP A 735 10.24 -9.71 16.60
C ASP A 735 9.28 -8.69 17.23
N PHE A 736 9.72 -7.46 17.43
CA PHE A 736 8.95 -6.36 18.01
C PHE A 736 9.35 -5.00 17.41
N TYR A 737 8.41 -4.07 17.34
CA TYR A 737 8.63 -2.68 16.94
C TYR A 737 8.02 -1.74 17.99
N ALA A 738 8.83 -0.85 18.56
CA ALA A 738 8.35 0.29 19.34
C ALA A 738 8.54 1.60 18.56
N LEU A 739 7.56 2.50 18.56
CA LEU A 739 7.62 3.78 17.85
C LEU A 739 6.61 4.78 18.41
N ARG A 740 6.82 6.08 18.11
CA ARG A 740 5.87 7.16 18.45
C ARG A 740 5.65 8.08 17.26
N PHE A 741 4.39 8.48 17.05
CA PHE A 741 4.01 9.53 16.13
C PHE A 741 2.92 10.39 16.80
N GLY A 742 3.19 11.66 17.08
CA GLY A 742 2.23 12.53 17.78
C GLY A 742 1.83 11.96 19.15
N HIS A 743 0.52 11.96 19.39
CA HIS A 743 -0.12 11.35 20.55
C HIS A 743 0.06 9.81 20.61
N TYR A 744 0.34 9.14 19.50
CA TYR A 744 0.31 7.68 19.40
C TYR A 744 1.67 7.06 19.75
N LEU A 745 1.74 6.32 20.86
CA LEU A 745 2.85 5.42 21.18
C LEU A 745 2.42 3.97 20.88
N MET A 746 3.17 3.29 20.02
CA MET A 746 2.83 1.95 19.54
C MET A 746 3.89 0.92 19.91
N GLY A 747 3.45 -0.28 20.27
CA GLY A 747 4.26 -1.49 20.37
C GLY A 747 3.60 -2.62 19.59
N ILE A 748 4.29 -3.16 18.58
CA ILE A 748 3.78 -4.20 17.68
C ILE A 748 4.66 -5.45 17.87
N ASN A 749 4.09 -6.54 18.40
CA ASN A 749 4.83 -7.78 18.67
C ASN A 749 4.51 -8.86 17.61
N THR A 750 5.43 -9.07 16.68
CA THR A 750 5.31 -10.08 15.61
C THR A 750 5.67 -11.48 16.08
N SER A 751 6.44 -11.58 17.18
CA SER A 751 6.95 -12.83 17.74
C SER A 751 5.81 -13.76 18.18
N THR A 752 5.99 -15.06 17.97
CA THR A 752 5.06 -16.12 18.38
C THR A 752 5.31 -16.64 19.79
N ARG A 753 6.35 -16.15 20.48
CA ARG A 753 6.82 -16.71 21.76
C ARG A 753 7.12 -15.68 22.85
N ASN A 754 7.73 -14.56 22.49
CA ASN A 754 8.28 -13.61 23.47
C ASN A 754 7.30 -12.47 23.72
N SER A 755 7.16 -12.03 24.97
CA SER A 755 6.56 -10.73 25.31
C SER A 755 7.65 -9.66 25.36
N TYR A 756 7.33 -8.41 24.99
CA TYR A 756 8.28 -7.31 25.04
C TYR A 756 7.71 -6.10 25.82
N PRO A 757 8.49 -5.45 26.68
CA PRO A 757 8.06 -4.21 27.34
C PRO A 757 7.99 -3.07 26.31
N LEU A 758 6.95 -2.25 26.39
CA LEU A 758 6.86 -0.99 25.64
C LEU A 758 7.33 0.15 26.55
N LYS A 759 8.50 0.73 26.26
CA LYS A 759 9.01 1.90 26.99
C LYS A 759 8.08 3.09 26.79
N THR A 760 7.51 3.57 27.89
CA THR A 760 6.68 4.77 27.95
C THR A 760 7.52 6.01 28.31
N PRO A 761 7.06 7.24 27.98
CA PRO A 761 7.73 8.48 28.38
C PRO A 761 7.92 8.62 29.89
N ALA A 762 8.88 9.45 30.30
CA ALA A 762 9.07 9.80 31.70
C ALA A 762 7.80 10.45 32.29
N GLY A 763 7.38 9.99 33.48
CA GLY A 763 6.14 10.46 34.12
C GLY A 763 4.84 9.84 33.58
N PHE A 764 4.90 8.85 32.68
CA PHE A 764 3.72 8.09 32.25
C PHE A 764 3.00 7.45 33.46
N ASN A 765 1.70 7.72 33.56
CA ASN A 765 0.80 7.13 34.56
C ASN A 765 -0.15 6.13 33.89
N ALA A 766 -1.01 6.63 33.00
CA ALA A 766 -1.98 5.85 32.25
C ALA A 766 -2.34 6.49 30.90
N ALA A 767 -2.90 5.72 29.98
CA ALA A 767 -3.43 6.17 28.68
C ALA A 767 -4.50 5.21 28.13
N GLN A 768 -5.34 5.66 27.20
CA GLN A 768 -6.25 4.78 26.44
C GLN A 768 -5.45 3.97 25.41
N ASP A 769 -5.52 2.64 25.47
CA ASP A 769 -5.12 1.78 24.37
C ASP A 769 -6.27 1.64 23.36
N LEU A 770 -6.04 2.07 22.12
CA LEU A 770 -7.02 2.06 21.04
C LEU A 770 -7.24 0.66 20.43
N VAL A 771 -6.36 -0.32 20.72
CA VAL A 771 -6.53 -1.72 20.29
C VAL A 771 -7.51 -2.45 21.20
N SER A 772 -7.28 -2.44 22.52
CA SER A 772 -8.17 -3.10 23.50
C SER A 772 -9.33 -2.24 24.00
N GLN A 773 -9.36 -0.95 23.65
CA GLN A 773 -10.34 0.05 24.11
C GLN A 773 -10.40 0.18 25.65
N ARG A 774 -9.24 0.06 26.30
CA ARG A 774 -9.09 0.09 27.76
C ARG A 774 -7.99 1.06 28.18
N THR A 775 -8.10 1.60 29.38
CA THR A 775 -6.98 2.32 30.01
C THR A 775 -5.89 1.34 30.41
N GLN A 776 -4.67 1.59 29.97
CA GLN A 776 -3.45 0.89 30.36
C GLN A 776 -2.62 1.80 31.28
N SER A 777 -1.94 1.24 32.28
CA SER A 777 -1.18 2.01 33.28
C SER A 777 0.08 1.29 33.78
N GLY A 778 1.06 2.06 34.25
CA GLY A 778 2.33 1.52 34.73
C GLY A 778 3.17 0.84 33.63
N THR A 779 3.83 -0.28 33.95
CA THR A 779 4.73 -0.99 33.02
C THR A 779 3.95 -1.75 31.95
N ILE A 780 4.00 -1.24 30.72
CA ILE A 780 3.30 -1.83 29.58
C ILE A 780 4.10 -2.99 28.99
N THR A 781 3.47 -4.16 28.83
CA THR A 781 4.06 -5.35 28.21
C THR A 781 3.17 -5.84 27.07
N VAL A 782 3.73 -5.95 25.88
CA VAL A 782 3.03 -6.41 24.66
C VAL A 782 3.25 -7.91 24.51
N ALA A 783 2.16 -8.69 24.63
CA ALA A 783 2.16 -10.15 24.54
C ALA A 783 2.50 -10.65 23.11
N PRO A 784 2.90 -11.92 22.93
CA PRO A 784 3.18 -12.48 21.60
C PRO A 784 1.96 -12.31 20.68
N ARG A 785 2.19 -12.02 19.39
CA ARG A 785 1.13 -11.82 18.37
C ARG A 785 0.07 -10.78 18.77
N SER A 786 0.48 -9.72 19.46
CA SER A 786 -0.41 -8.61 19.84
C SER A 786 0.23 -7.24 19.59
N SER A 787 -0.59 -6.21 19.66
CA SER A 787 -0.16 -4.81 19.57
C SER A 787 -0.84 -3.97 20.65
N VAL A 788 -0.20 -2.86 21.03
CA VAL A 788 -0.75 -1.82 21.90
C VAL A 788 -0.55 -0.47 21.20
N VAL A 789 -1.57 0.38 21.22
CA VAL A 789 -1.57 1.72 20.61
C VAL A 789 -2.11 2.71 21.63
N LEU A 790 -1.23 3.30 22.43
CA LEU A 790 -1.59 4.26 23.47
C LEU A 790 -1.79 5.65 22.87
N TYR A 791 -2.92 6.28 23.19
CA TYR A 791 -3.16 7.70 22.96
C TYR A 791 -2.72 8.49 24.20
N LEU A 792 -1.62 9.25 24.07
CA LEU A 792 -0.98 10.02 25.13
C LEU A 792 -1.43 11.49 25.09
N GLU A 793 -1.46 12.17 26.25
CA GLU A 793 -1.80 13.61 26.35
C GLU A 793 -0.88 14.52 25.51
N SER A 794 0.41 14.20 25.37
CA SER A 794 1.35 15.02 24.61
C SER A 794 1.56 14.51 23.18
N THR A 795 1.84 15.42 22.24
CA THR A 795 2.24 15.09 20.86
C THR A 795 3.71 14.65 20.75
N ARG A 796 4.53 14.87 21.79
CA ARG A 796 5.99 14.67 21.78
C ARG A 796 6.52 14.14 23.11
N ASP A 797 7.71 13.54 23.06
CA ASP A 797 8.48 13.21 24.27
C ASP A 797 9.45 14.35 24.59
N ALA A 798 9.35 14.92 25.79
CA ALA A 798 10.22 16.00 26.25
C ALA A 798 11.54 15.48 26.86
N ALA A 799 11.63 14.18 27.14
CA ALA A 799 12.79 13.53 27.75
C ALA A 799 13.09 12.17 27.09
N PRO A 800 13.25 12.10 25.75
CA PRO A 800 13.44 10.83 25.06
C PRO A 800 14.75 10.15 25.48
N VAL A 801 14.67 8.83 25.70
CA VAL A 801 15.85 7.96 25.78
C VAL A 801 16.49 7.80 24.38
N PRO A 802 17.76 7.35 24.28
CA PRO A 802 18.40 7.17 22.99
C PRO A 802 17.72 6.09 22.14
N ALA A 803 17.92 6.16 20.82
CA ALA A 803 17.61 5.06 19.92
C ALA A 803 18.51 3.85 20.22
N THR A 804 18.09 2.67 19.77
CA THR A 804 18.84 1.43 19.99
C THR A 804 19.99 1.28 18.97
N PRO A 805 21.20 0.83 19.37
CA PRO A 805 22.26 0.49 18.42
C PRO A 805 21.82 -0.69 17.53
N LEU A 806 21.52 -0.40 16.27
CA LEU A 806 20.91 -1.35 15.34
C LEU A 806 21.81 -2.55 15.00
N TYR A 807 23.13 -2.40 15.05
CA TYR A 807 24.10 -3.46 14.75
C TYR A 807 25.24 -3.46 15.76
N LEU A 808 25.66 -4.66 16.15
CA LEU A 808 26.81 -4.95 17.01
C LEU A 808 27.58 -6.13 16.40
N LYS A 809 28.90 -6.01 16.35
CA LYS A 809 29.83 -7.11 16.02
C LYS A 809 30.76 -7.36 17.19
N ALA A 810 30.81 -8.61 17.65
CA ALA A 810 31.93 -9.17 18.40
C ALA A 810 32.92 -9.88 17.46
N GLN A 811 34.20 -9.91 17.83
CA GLN A 811 35.22 -10.71 17.16
C GLN A 811 36.40 -10.96 18.12
N THR A 812 36.73 -12.22 18.37
CA THR A 812 37.84 -12.62 19.26
C THR A 812 39.11 -12.88 18.46
N SER A 813 40.25 -12.41 18.97
CA SER A 813 41.59 -12.74 18.46
C SER A 813 42.60 -12.73 19.60
N ALA A 814 43.52 -13.69 19.62
CA ALA A 814 44.56 -13.83 20.66
C ALA A 814 44.05 -13.77 22.12
N GLY A 815 42.82 -14.22 22.37
CA GLY A 815 42.17 -14.21 23.70
C GLY A 815 41.42 -12.93 24.06
N VAL A 816 41.52 -11.86 23.26
CA VAL A 816 40.81 -10.58 23.45
C VAL A 816 39.58 -10.54 22.55
N THR A 817 38.44 -10.09 23.08
CA THR A 817 37.20 -9.92 22.29
C THR A 817 36.97 -8.45 21.98
N THR A 818 37.08 -8.10 20.70
CA THR A 818 36.82 -6.74 20.20
C THR A 818 35.35 -6.57 19.84
N LEU A 819 34.76 -5.43 20.21
CA LEU A 819 33.36 -5.08 19.98
C LEU A 819 33.27 -3.78 19.18
N SER A 820 32.38 -3.70 18.20
CA SER A 820 32.05 -2.46 17.47
C SER A 820 30.57 -2.39 17.10
N TRP A 821 29.96 -1.21 17.17
CA TRP A 821 28.51 -1.03 16.98
C TRP A 821 28.11 0.30 16.34
N SER A 822 26.96 0.29 15.66
CA SER A 822 26.37 1.47 15.02
C SER A 822 26.04 2.58 16.03
N ALA A 823 26.25 3.84 15.64
CA ALA A 823 25.97 4.99 16.49
C ALA A 823 24.47 5.22 16.68
N ALA A 824 24.04 5.37 17.93
CA ALA A 824 22.65 5.63 18.29
C ALA A 824 22.33 7.14 18.32
N SER A 825 21.13 7.48 17.82
CA SER A 825 20.50 8.81 17.97
C SER A 825 20.29 9.14 19.45
N GLY A 826 20.67 10.33 19.88
CA GLY A 826 20.50 10.83 21.25
C GLY A 826 21.45 10.22 22.31
N ALA A 827 22.42 9.38 21.92
CA ALA A 827 23.29 8.68 22.86
C ALA A 827 24.50 9.51 23.30
N THR A 828 24.73 9.62 24.62
CA THR A 828 25.94 10.26 25.18
C THR A 828 27.03 9.25 25.54
N ARG A 829 26.62 8.02 25.89
CA ARG A 829 27.49 6.90 26.29
C ARG A 829 26.79 5.57 26.00
N TYR A 830 27.53 4.48 26.11
CA TYR A 830 27.07 3.12 25.87
C TYR A 830 27.46 2.23 27.05
N ALA A 831 26.51 1.47 27.59
CA ALA A 831 26.78 0.39 28.52
C ALA A 831 27.02 -0.90 27.72
N VAL A 832 28.23 -1.45 27.84
CA VAL A 832 28.63 -2.72 27.24
C VAL A 832 28.27 -3.83 28.23
N GLN A 833 27.46 -4.80 27.80
CA GLN A 833 26.96 -5.87 28.66
C GLN A 833 27.35 -7.25 28.12
N ARG A 834 27.72 -8.17 29.01
CA ARG A 834 28.21 -9.54 28.70
C ARG A 834 27.38 -10.60 29.44
N SER A 835 27.18 -11.76 28.82
CA SER A 835 26.61 -12.96 29.45
C SER A 835 27.16 -14.25 28.85
N GLY A 836 27.14 -15.35 29.60
CA GLY A 836 27.60 -16.66 29.14
C GLY A 836 26.61 -17.42 28.25
N SER A 837 25.46 -16.85 27.90
CA SER A 837 24.48 -17.46 26.98
C SER A 837 23.56 -16.44 26.31
N GLU A 838 22.96 -16.82 25.17
CA GLU A 838 22.08 -15.94 24.35
C GLU A 838 20.99 -15.26 25.18
N ALA A 839 20.27 -16.05 25.99
CA ALA A 839 19.17 -15.63 26.85
C ALA A 839 19.60 -15.46 28.32
N GLY A 840 20.90 -15.29 28.58
CA GLY A 840 21.45 -15.19 29.92
C GLY A 840 21.22 -13.84 30.60
N ASN A 841 21.61 -13.77 31.88
CA ASN A 841 21.63 -12.51 32.63
C ASN A 841 22.84 -11.67 32.16
N TYR A 842 22.60 -10.67 31.31
CA TYR A 842 23.63 -9.75 30.85
C TYR A 842 24.00 -8.74 31.94
N GLN A 843 25.29 -8.64 32.26
CA GLN A 843 25.85 -7.72 33.23
C GLN A 843 26.67 -6.63 32.54
N THR A 844 26.55 -5.38 32.96
CA THR A 844 27.36 -4.27 32.44
C THR A 844 28.81 -4.43 32.88
N ILE A 845 29.72 -4.61 31.91
CA ILE A 845 31.17 -4.75 32.16
C ILE A 845 31.94 -3.44 31.95
N ALA A 846 31.41 -2.51 31.14
CA ALA A 846 32.01 -1.22 30.90
C ALA A 846 30.96 -0.17 30.51
N THR A 847 31.30 1.12 30.70
CA THR A 847 30.57 2.25 30.11
C THR A 847 31.56 3.10 29.31
N VAL A 848 31.27 3.37 28.04
CA VAL A 848 32.16 4.08 27.12
C VAL A 848 31.44 5.15 26.31
N THR A 849 32.15 6.16 25.83
CA THR A 849 31.64 7.18 24.88
C THR A 849 31.92 6.83 23.42
N THR A 850 32.84 5.90 23.18
CA THR A 850 33.21 5.37 21.85
C THR A 850 32.19 4.36 21.32
N ASN A 851 32.20 4.12 20.01
CA ASN A 851 31.40 3.10 19.33
C ASN A 851 32.12 1.73 19.22
N ALA A 852 33.09 1.50 20.10
CA ALA A 852 33.90 0.28 20.18
C ALA A 852 34.46 0.08 21.61
N TYR A 853 34.77 -1.18 21.94
CA TYR A 853 35.37 -1.61 23.20
C TYR A 853 36.19 -2.91 22.99
N SER A 854 37.19 -3.16 23.83
CA SER A 854 37.95 -4.42 23.85
C SER A 854 37.84 -5.08 25.22
N ASP A 855 37.25 -6.26 25.26
CA ASP A 855 37.21 -7.10 26.45
C ASP A 855 38.46 -7.98 26.51
N ASN A 856 39.29 -7.74 27.53
CA ASN A 856 40.55 -8.45 27.74
C ASN A 856 40.40 -9.64 28.71
N VAL A 857 39.17 -10.00 29.12
CA VAL A 857 38.91 -11.25 29.85
C VAL A 857 38.97 -12.42 28.87
N THR A 858 39.78 -13.42 29.19
CA THR A 858 39.84 -14.68 28.42
C THR A 858 38.46 -15.32 28.37
N ALA A 859 37.85 -15.32 27.19
CA ALA A 859 36.52 -15.88 26.98
C ALA A 859 36.47 -17.39 27.31
N PRO A 860 35.33 -17.90 27.83
CA PRO A 860 35.16 -19.33 28.10
C PRO A 860 35.17 -20.17 26.82
N SER A 861 35.34 -21.49 26.95
CA SER A 861 35.16 -22.41 25.82
C SER A 861 33.74 -22.29 25.27
N GLY A 862 33.60 -21.91 24.00
CA GLY A 862 32.32 -21.58 23.38
C GLY A 862 31.96 -20.08 23.35
N GLY A 863 32.78 -19.19 23.93
CA GLY A 863 32.67 -17.72 23.82
C GLY A 863 31.56 -17.07 24.65
N ASP A 864 31.75 -15.78 24.97
CA ASP A 864 30.75 -14.93 25.64
C ASP A 864 29.82 -14.22 24.65
N TYR A 865 28.60 -13.92 25.09
CA TYR A 865 27.59 -13.14 24.36
C TYR A 865 27.60 -11.70 24.83
N TYR A 866 27.59 -10.75 23.89
CA TYR A 866 27.67 -9.32 24.16
C TYR A 866 26.46 -8.57 23.63
N ARG A 867 26.01 -7.52 24.31
CA ARG A 867 25.02 -6.56 23.80
C ARG A 867 25.35 -5.15 24.30
N VAL A 868 24.85 -4.13 23.61
CA VAL A 868 25.12 -2.72 23.95
C VAL A 868 23.82 -1.95 24.15
N VAL A 869 23.74 -1.21 25.26
CA VAL A 869 22.64 -0.28 25.55
C VAL A 869 23.15 1.15 25.39
N ALA A 870 22.44 1.98 24.64
CA ALA A 870 22.76 3.41 24.50
C ALA A 870 22.11 4.21 25.63
N VAL A 871 22.81 5.22 26.16
CA VAL A 871 22.41 5.91 27.39
C VAL A 871 22.62 7.43 27.26
N ASN A 872 21.65 8.22 27.77
CA ASN A 872 21.77 9.66 27.96
C ASN A 872 21.50 10.05 29.43
N ASP A 873 21.08 11.28 29.71
CA ASP A 873 20.71 11.73 31.05
C ASP A 873 19.24 11.42 31.41
N LYS A 874 18.40 11.09 30.41
CA LYS A 874 16.99 10.73 30.58
C LYS A 874 16.78 9.23 30.80
N GLY A 875 17.67 8.39 30.26
CA GLY A 875 17.70 6.96 30.53
C GLY A 875 18.42 6.13 29.47
N GLU A 876 18.00 4.86 29.39
CA GLU A 876 18.56 3.83 28.52
C GLU A 876 17.66 3.54 27.30
N SER A 877 18.26 3.25 26.15
CA SER A 877 17.60 2.64 25.00
C SER A 877 17.13 1.21 25.30
N TYR A 878 16.56 0.50 24.33
CA TYR A 878 16.59 -0.97 24.39
C TYR A 878 18.01 -1.45 24.06
N PRO A 879 18.42 -2.66 24.49
CA PRO A 879 19.69 -3.23 24.04
C PRO A 879 19.70 -3.46 22.52
N SER A 880 20.88 -3.39 21.93
CA SER A 880 21.15 -3.94 20.60
C SER A 880 20.77 -5.42 20.52
N MET A 881 20.77 -5.97 19.30
CA MET A 881 20.96 -7.41 19.14
C MET A 881 22.20 -7.89 19.92
N TRP A 882 22.17 -9.12 20.41
CA TRP A 882 23.36 -9.75 20.93
C TRP A 882 24.33 -10.06 19.77
N SER A 883 25.61 -10.19 20.10
CA SER A 883 26.67 -10.61 19.18
C SER A 883 27.61 -11.58 19.91
N HIS A 884 28.16 -12.52 19.15
CA HIS A 884 29.03 -13.60 19.62
C HIS A 884 30.20 -13.75 18.61
N PRO A 885 31.42 -14.13 19.05
CA PRO A 885 32.65 -14.01 18.23
C PRO A 885 32.79 -14.89 16.98
#